data_AF-A0A284QWD1-F1
#
_entry.id   AF-A0A284QWD1-F1
#
_cell.length_a   1.000
_cell.length_b   1.000
_cell.length_c   1.000
_cell.angle_alpha   90.00
_cell.angle_beta   90.00
_cell.angle_gamma   90.00
#
_symmetry.space_group_name_H-M   'P 1'
#
loop_
_entity.id
_entity.type
_entity.pdbx_description
1 polymer ?
#
loop_
_entity_poly.entity_id
_entity_poly.type
_entity_poly.pdbx_seq_one_letter_code
_entity_poly.pdbx_strand_id
1 'polypeptide(L)'
;MTTLTVSAKISPFPFAAVATAAYTQKAEIVYDETVTGPVLDLNGSTITVEEDIVHALSKAGGLSEDSSKTATFFALAKTLLATTAVPEIITALDSLDDHLAFRTFLVGHDLTASDWILWGTLKGDYRRVYSRGGKLTTPGNIRIIGLLKNNKHAHLNRWFSYLESLESTQAALAGLTAAKASKARSTKVAAGFALGLEGAKMCEVVTRFPPEPSGYLHIGHAKAAMLNQYFAKMYKGKLIIRFDDTNPSKETTEFEDTILEDLALLDVKGDVVTHTSDYFDTLYGLAIQIIKSGKAYTDDTEQAQMRKERMEGIASAHRNDSIEENLKHFAEMTAASPEGLRWCLRAKLSVDDNNKALRDPVIYRCNTLPHHRTGDKWKVYPTYDFACPIVDSIEGVTHALRTNEYRDRNPQYRWMTEALGIRNVQIWDFSRLNFIYTLLSKRKLHHFVNTGLVRGWDDPRFPTVRGIRRRGLTVEALRQFMLLQGPSQAIVSLEWDSIWAMNKKVIDPVAPRHWAIVQAKSVPVTIKGGPSAPEMKSVPKHKKNPDVGEKKTVYSSNILVDQEDAQSFEDQEEVTLMDWGNAIVRSKTTNASGQVTSIEMDLHLDGDFKKTKKKITWLAQPTPENPLIPVTLLDYDYLITKKKLEENDNVNDFITPVTEFREAALADANVQDLKKGDYMQFERKGYFVFDGAGADGSLEFIRIPDGKAAGLASKATPVAVAEEEPTKMYKVESVYGSNVTPEADTKMYKWSDIESFDFDYPLTMSSDEKRLPFPFITFLVLPDVLLALVLALGLSKQTRIILFAGFALLCYKGLQYTTGDKMQDYSMGSTIGGQFFTALHLLLIVEPIRQYRHSTDVDDPRTRPLLKRVYWAGCIIHSPRGIGWNYQTPHIPGRLTLKRGAFIVSRVLRAVGSFLIIDAAQTFIHTNPLFSGSAAELENASITSQGILYRCLNIIAWMSTPHAGVRMQYYLISAISVALGLSTPADWPDPYGKWSDAYTVRNLWGRTWHQMMRRYLSSIGKVVVQVAGFEKGTWISSYTQLFVGFFVSGVMHSFGDAMVGRKYFGASFPFFIVQAAAIVAEDIVIDLTGRWGRRPSTKVSFIIGFAWVFTWSMISFPLYIDWAVRAGLGGCELLPVSPIRALLGLWK
;
A
#
# COMPACT_ATOMS: atom_id res chain seq x y z
N MET A 1 -42.01 21.18 11.85
CA MET A 1 -41.01 21.08 12.93
C MET A 1 -39.92 22.10 12.63
N THR A 2 -39.43 22.82 13.64
CA THR A 2 -38.31 23.76 13.46
C THR A 2 -37.02 22.96 13.32
N THR A 3 -36.31 23.17 12.22
CA THR A 3 -35.08 22.44 11.90
C THR A 3 -33.92 23.39 11.66
N LEU A 4 -32.77 23.10 12.27
CA LEU A 4 -31.49 23.72 11.97
C LEU A 4 -30.68 22.76 11.10
N THR A 5 -30.61 23.07 9.81
CA THR A 5 -29.87 22.29 8.83
C THR A 5 -28.45 22.85 8.68
N VAL A 6 -27.43 22.02 8.94
CA VAL A 6 -26.01 22.43 8.91
C VAL A 6 -25.13 21.39 8.22
N SER A 7 -24.13 21.83 7.46
CA SER A 7 -23.12 20.92 6.88
C SER A 7 -21.99 20.65 7.87
N ALA A 8 -21.66 19.38 8.11
CA ALA A 8 -20.52 18.99 8.93
C ALA A 8 -19.14 19.40 8.33
N LYS A 9 -19.11 19.83 7.05
CA LYS A 9 -17.91 20.29 6.33
C LYS A 9 -17.78 21.80 6.25
N ILE A 10 -18.80 22.57 6.64
CA ILE A 10 -18.73 24.03 6.55
C ILE A 10 -17.58 24.55 7.41
N SER A 11 -16.84 25.52 6.86
CA SER A 11 -15.68 26.15 7.50
C SER A 11 -15.80 27.65 7.31
N PRO A 12 -15.93 28.44 8.39
CA PRO A 12 -16.01 28.01 9.79
C PRO A 12 -17.28 27.18 10.09
N PHE A 13 -17.19 26.28 11.06
CA PHE A 13 -18.35 25.52 11.52
C PHE A 13 -19.18 26.38 12.49
N PRO A 14 -20.52 26.46 12.35
CA PRO A 14 -21.37 27.35 13.14
C PRO A 14 -21.64 26.79 14.54
N PHE A 15 -20.62 26.81 15.39
CA PHE A 15 -20.68 26.28 16.76
C PHE A 15 -21.73 27.01 17.62
N ALA A 16 -21.92 28.32 17.42
CA ALA A 16 -22.86 29.09 18.22
C ALA A 16 -24.30 28.68 17.92
N ALA A 17 -24.67 28.58 16.64
CA ALA A 17 -26.02 28.16 16.24
C ALA A 17 -26.35 26.74 16.72
N VAL A 18 -25.42 25.80 16.54
CA VAL A 18 -25.59 24.38 16.90
C VAL A 18 -25.72 24.21 18.42
N ALA A 19 -24.89 24.90 19.21
CA ALA A 19 -24.97 24.84 20.66
C ALA A 19 -26.22 25.54 21.21
N THR A 20 -26.62 26.68 20.62
CA THR A 20 -27.86 27.39 21.01
C THR A 20 -29.10 26.55 20.69
N ALA A 21 -29.14 25.86 19.54
CA ALA A 21 -30.23 24.96 19.19
C ALA A 21 -30.34 23.79 20.17
N ALA A 22 -29.20 23.17 20.52
CA ALA A 22 -29.16 22.08 21.48
C ALA A 22 -29.55 22.51 22.89
N TYR A 23 -29.10 23.69 23.33
CA TYR A 23 -29.40 24.22 24.66
C TYR A 23 -30.86 24.62 24.82
N THR A 24 -31.42 25.33 23.83
CA THR A 24 -32.82 25.80 23.88
C THR A 24 -33.83 24.69 23.53
N GLN A 25 -33.38 23.61 22.88
CA GLN A 25 -34.21 22.52 22.35
C GLN A 25 -35.35 23.00 21.44
N LYS A 26 -35.18 24.17 20.79
CA LYS A 26 -36.20 24.77 19.90
C LYS A 26 -36.04 24.41 18.43
N ALA A 27 -34.94 23.77 18.05
CA ALA A 27 -34.72 23.29 16.69
C ALA A 27 -34.02 21.92 16.70
N GLU A 28 -34.51 21.00 15.87
CA GLU A 28 -33.82 19.74 15.62
C GLU A 28 -32.62 19.97 14.70
N ILE A 29 -31.46 19.41 15.05
CA ILE A 29 -30.21 19.60 14.31
C ILE A 29 -30.10 18.53 13.24
N VAL A 30 -30.20 18.95 11.98
CA VAL A 30 -30.12 18.07 10.81
C VAL A 30 -28.80 18.32 10.09
N TYR A 31 -28.03 17.26 9.85
CA TYR A 31 -26.78 17.36 9.09
C TYR A 31 -27.05 17.10 7.60
N ASP A 32 -26.99 18.16 6.77
CA ASP A 32 -27.10 18.07 5.31
C ASP A 32 -25.85 18.67 4.65
N GLU A 33 -25.31 17.98 3.66
CA GLU A 33 -24.09 18.37 2.94
C GLU A 33 -24.38 19.24 1.71
N THR A 34 -25.64 19.33 1.30
CA THR A 34 -26.07 20.19 0.19
C THR A 34 -26.13 21.66 0.59
N VAL A 35 -26.26 21.95 1.89
CA VAL A 35 -26.26 23.32 2.40
C VAL A 35 -24.85 23.91 2.50
N THR A 36 -24.70 25.13 2.02
CA THR A 36 -23.44 25.89 2.05
C THR A 36 -23.28 26.79 3.27
N GLY A 37 -24.36 26.93 4.07
CA GLY A 37 -24.49 27.75 5.27
C GLY A 37 -25.37 27.05 6.32
N PRO A 38 -25.40 27.52 7.58
CA PRO A 38 -26.46 27.12 8.51
C PRO A 38 -27.81 27.64 8.01
N VAL A 39 -28.85 26.82 8.05
CA VAL A 39 -30.21 27.18 7.62
C VAL A 39 -31.18 26.82 8.74
N LEU A 40 -31.82 27.81 9.35
CA LEU A 40 -32.87 27.61 10.34
C LEU A 40 -34.23 27.89 9.72
N ASP A 41 -35.12 26.90 9.76
CA ASP A 41 -36.53 27.06 9.39
C ASP A 41 -37.38 27.22 10.66
N LEU A 42 -37.81 28.46 10.95
CA LEU A 42 -38.58 28.82 12.14
C LEU A 42 -39.91 29.48 11.73
N ASN A 43 -41.03 28.83 12.04
CA ASN A 43 -42.39 29.36 11.79
C ASN A 43 -42.64 29.84 10.34
N GLY A 44 -42.08 29.13 9.35
CA GLY A 44 -42.23 29.47 7.92
C GLY A 44 -41.26 30.55 7.41
N SER A 45 -40.35 31.04 8.25
CA SER A 45 -39.26 31.95 7.86
C SER A 45 -37.92 31.22 7.88
N THR A 46 -37.13 31.40 6.82
CA THR A 46 -35.78 30.80 6.69
C THR A 46 -34.72 31.83 7.04
N ILE A 47 -33.84 31.50 8.00
CA ILE A 47 -32.74 32.34 8.48
C ILE A 47 -31.41 31.65 8.16
N THR A 48 -30.49 32.35 7.50
CA THR A 48 -29.22 31.76 7.01
C THR A 48 -27.95 32.36 7.62
N VAL A 49 -28.08 33.40 8.44
CA VAL A 49 -26.96 34.10 9.08
C VAL A 49 -26.83 33.60 10.52
N GLU A 50 -25.63 33.14 10.92
CA GLU A 50 -25.42 32.53 12.25
C GLU A 50 -25.81 33.46 13.42
N GLU A 51 -25.51 34.76 13.32
CA GLU A 51 -25.89 35.77 14.33
C GLU A 51 -27.43 35.84 14.51
N ASP A 52 -28.16 35.91 13.39
CA ASP A 52 -29.62 35.97 13.39
C ASP A 52 -30.24 34.66 13.86
N ILE A 53 -29.61 33.52 13.55
CA ILE A 53 -30.02 32.18 14.03
C ILE A 53 -29.88 32.11 15.57
N VAL A 54 -28.75 32.57 16.12
CA VAL A 54 -28.53 32.58 17.57
C VAL A 54 -29.55 33.48 18.27
N HIS A 55 -29.84 34.67 17.73
CA HIS A 55 -30.89 35.55 18.27
C HIS A 55 -32.28 34.92 18.19
N ALA A 56 -32.65 34.35 17.04
CA ALA A 56 -33.96 33.72 16.85
C ALA A 56 -34.18 32.55 17.81
N LEU A 57 -33.16 31.69 17.98
CA LEU A 57 -33.20 30.56 18.91
C LEU A 57 -33.18 31.02 20.38
N SER A 58 -32.38 32.03 20.72
CA SER A 58 -32.31 32.58 22.07
C SER A 58 -33.64 33.21 22.50
N LYS A 59 -34.27 33.99 21.61
CA LYS A 59 -35.61 34.56 21.82
C LYS A 59 -36.69 33.49 21.94
N ALA A 60 -36.65 32.47 21.07
CA ALA A 60 -37.58 31.33 21.16
C ALA A 60 -37.38 30.49 22.43
N GLY A 61 -36.15 30.44 22.95
CA GLY A 61 -35.75 29.75 24.17
C GLY A 61 -35.97 30.54 25.46
N GLY A 62 -36.41 31.80 25.39
CA GLY A 62 -36.63 32.65 26.56
C GLY A 62 -35.35 33.14 27.24
N LEU A 63 -34.22 33.21 26.52
CA LEU A 63 -32.97 33.74 27.06
C LEU A 63 -33.04 35.28 27.16
N SER A 64 -32.61 35.84 28.29
CA SER A 64 -32.58 37.29 28.54
C SER A 64 -31.66 38.03 27.57
N GLU A 65 -32.15 39.09 26.91
CA GLU A 65 -31.35 39.96 26.06
C GLU A 65 -31.35 41.40 26.63
N ASP A 66 -30.24 41.84 27.25
CA ASP A 66 -30.00 43.27 27.48
C ASP A 66 -29.59 43.87 26.12
N SER A 67 -30.49 44.59 25.46
CA SER A 67 -30.29 45.02 24.06
C SER A 67 -29.02 45.85 23.86
N SER A 68 -28.54 46.55 24.90
CA SER A 68 -27.35 47.40 24.82
C SER A 68 -26.04 46.60 24.94
N LYS A 69 -25.96 45.70 25.92
CA LYS A 69 -24.76 44.88 26.16
C LYS A 69 -24.65 43.72 25.17
N THR A 70 -25.79 43.17 24.75
CA THR A 70 -25.83 42.10 23.76
C THR A 70 -25.22 42.55 22.44
N ALA A 71 -25.57 43.75 21.97
CA ALA A 71 -24.98 44.34 20.76
C ALA A 71 -23.44 44.50 20.85
N THR A 72 -22.93 44.82 22.05
CA THR A 72 -21.49 45.01 22.28
C THR A 72 -20.71 43.70 22.13
N PHE A 73 -21.22 42.61 22.70
CA PHE A 73 -20.58 41.30 22.61
C PHE A 73 -20.66 40.67 21.22
N PHE A 74 -21.74 40.92 20.47
CA PHE A 74 -21.82 40.53 19.06
C PHE A 74 -20.82 41.30 18.19
N ALA A 75 -20.65 42.61 18.44
CA ALA A 75 -19.62 43.40 17.77
C ALA A 75 -18.20 42.90 18.11
N LEU A 76 -17.96 42.51 19.36
CA LEU A 76 -16.68 41.91 19.79
C LEU A 76 -16.42 40.56 19.10
N ALA A 77 -17.42 39.68 19.03
CA ALA A 77 -17.33 38.43 18.29
C ALA A 77 -16.95 38.68 16.83
N LYS A 78 -17.63 39.59 16.15
CA LYS A 78 -17.32 39.99 14.76
C LYS A 78 -15.91 40.55 14.59
N THR A 79 -15.42 41.27 15.60
CA THR A 79 -14.06 41.85 15.61
C THR A 79 -13.02 40.74 15.77
N LEU A 80 -13.20 39.83 16.73
CA LEU A 80 -12.34 38.65 16.92
C LEU A 80 -12.25 37.78 15.68
N LEU A 81 -13.32 37.71 14.87
CA LEU A 81 -13.34 37.02 13.57
C LEU A 81 -12.57 37.73 12.46
N ALA A 82 -12.38 39.04 12.57
CA ALA A 82 -11.71 39.88 11.57
C ALA A 82 -10.23 40.14 11.91
N THR A 83 -9.85 40.08 13.18
CA THR A 83 -8.51 40.39 13.67
C THR A 83 -7.51 39.28 13.37
N THR A 84 -6.38 39.62 12.74
CA THR A 84 -5.26 38.69 12.47
C THR A 84 -4.02 38.95 13.31
N ALA A 85 -3.97 40.07 14.04
CA ALA A 85 -2.84 40.43 14.89
C ALA A 85 -2.94 39.72 16.25
N VAL A 86 -1.95 38.89 16.57
CA VAL A 86 -1.88 38.16 17.86
C VAL A 86 -1.98 39.10 19.08
N PRO A 87 -1.31 40.28 19.12
CA PRO A 87 -1.43 41.19 20.26
C PRO A 87 -2.85 41.72 20.46
N GLU A 88 -3.57 42.07 19.40
CA GLU A 88 -4.96 42.56 19.48
C GLU A 88 -5.93 41.46 19.95
N ILE A 89 -5.69 40.20 19.54
CA ILE A 89 -6.44 39.05 20.05
C ILE A 89 -6.18 38.89 21.55
N ILE A 90 -4.93 38.98 22.00
CA ILE A 90 -4.58 38.88 23.43
C ILE A 90 -5.27 39.99 24.23
N THR A 91 -5.23 41.25 23.78
CA THR A 91 -5.92 42.37 24.44
C THR A 91 -7.43 42.13 24.57
N ALA A 92 -8.07 41.58 23.54
CA ALA A 92 -9.49 41.25 23.59
C ALA A 92 -9.80 40.11 24.58
N LEU A 93 -8.91 39.11 24.69
CA LEU A 93 -9.03 38.05 25.69
C LEU A 93 -8.80 38.56 27.12
N ASP A 94 -7.83 39.46 27.32
CA ASP A 94 -7.57 40.12 28.60
C ASP A 94 -8.82 40.88 29.06
N SER A 95 -9.42 41.68 28.17
CA SER A 95 -10.64 42.43 28.47
C SER A 95 -11.84 41.53 28.80
N LEU A 96 -11.97 40.38 28.15
CA LEU A 96 -13.01 39.39 28.45
C LEU A 96 -12.77 38.73 29.82
N ASP A 97 -11.53 38.41 30.15
CA ASP A 97 -11.16 37.85 31.46
C ASP A 97 -11.46 38.82 32.60
N ASP A 98 -11.10 40.10 32.44
CA ASP A 98 -11.41 41.17 33.38
C ASP A 98 -12.92 41.36 33.55
N HIS A 99 -13.69 41.30 32.46
CA HIS A 99 -15.15 41.41 32.53
C HIS A 99 -15.80 40.25 33.30
N LEU A 100 -15.25 39.03 33.12
CA LEU A 100 -15.70 37.80 33.76
C LEU A 100 -15.15 37.60 35.18
N ALA A 101 -14.20 38.44 35.62
CA ALA A 101 -13.64 38.37 36.98
C ALA A 101 -14.71 38.48 38.07
N PHE A 102 -15.74 39.31 37.84
CA PHE A 102 -16.84 39.55 38.77
C PHE A 102 -18.19 39.04 38.27
N ARG A 103 -18.23 38.25 37.19
CA ARG A 103 -19.49 37.82 36.54
C ARG A 103 -19.47 36.34 36.19
N THR A 104 -20.61 35.67 36.31
CA THR A 104 -20.75 34.27 35.91
C THR A 104 -20.96 34.13 34.40
N PHE A 105 -21.73 35.06 33.81
CA PHE A 105 -22.04 35.13 32.38
C PHE A 105 -21.77 36.53 31.85
N LEU A 106 -21.74 36.69 30.52
CA LEU A 106 -21.41 37.97 29.91
C LEU A 106 -22.47 39.05 30.18
N VAL A 107 -23.74 38.65 30.24
CA VAL A 107 -24.89 39.54 30.45
C VAL A 107 -25.81 38.94 31.52
N GLY A 108 -25.98 39.64 32.65
CA GLY A 108 -26.91 39.23 33.70
C GLY A 108 -26.43 38.03 34.52
N HIS A 109 -27.39 37.24 35.03
CA HIS A 109 -27.16 36.10 35.92
C HIS A 109 -27.41 34.73 35.26
N ASP A 110 -27.82 34.71 33.99
CA ASP A 110 -28.13 33.51 33.21
C ASP A 110 -27.42 33.52 31.85
N LEU A 111 -27.38 32.37 31.17
CA LEU A 111 -26.82 32.25 29.82
C LEU A 111 -27.65 33.05 28.81
N THR A 112 -26.97 33.84 27.99
CA THR A 112 -27.60 34.70 26.98
C THR A 112 -27.09 34.42 25.57
N ALA A 113 -27.69 35.06 24.57
CA ALA A 113 -27.19 35.03 23.19
C ALA A 113 -25.71 35.46 23.08
N SER A 114 -25.28 36.40 23.94
CA SER A 114 -23.89 36.87 24.00
C SER A 114 -22.92 35.77 24.40
N ASP A 115 -23.31 34.88 25.30
CA ASP A 115 -22.44 33.79 25.76
C ASP A 115 -22.20 32.78 24.65
N TRP A 116 -23.27 32.39 23.93
CA TRP A 116 -23.19 31.42 22.85
C TRP A 116 -22.42 31.94 21.62
N ILE A 117 -22.61 33.20 21.23
CA ILE A 117 -21.93 33.77 20.06
C ILE A 117 -20.42 33.90 20.32
N LEU A 118 -20.01 34.36 21.50
CA LEU A 118 -18.59 34.47 21.87
C LEU A 118 -17.96 33.10 22.08
N TRP A 119 -18.67 32.16 22.71
CA TRP A 119 -18.16 30.80 22.87
C TRP A 119 -17.93 30.13 21.51
N GLY A 120 -18.91 30.24 20.59
CA GLY A 120 -18.78 29.70 19.24
C GLY A 120 -17.61 30.34 18.45
N THR A 121 -17.43 31.66 18.62
CA THR A 121 -16.31 32.42 18.04
C THR A 121 -14.95 31.96 18.56
N LEU A 122 -14.83 31.72 19.86
CA LEU A 122 -13.59 31.22 20.47
C LEU A 122 -13.34 29.74 20.12
N LYS A 123 -14.41 28.95 19.92
CA LYS A 123 -14.35 27.53 19.59
C LYS A 123 -14.00 27.26 18.11
N GLY A 124 -14.42 28.12 17.20
CA GLY A 124 -14.28 27.95 15.75
C GLY A 124 -12.85 28.12 15.21
N ASP A 125 -12.53 27.37 14.15
CA ASP A 125 -11.28 27.50 13.37
C ASP A 125 -11.58 28.40 12.15
N TYR A 126 -11.57 29.73 12.34
CA TYR A 126 -11.97 30.70 11.33
C TYR A 126 -10.85 30.93 10.31
N ARG A 127 -10.89 30.20 9.20
CA ARG A 127 -10.05 30.46 8.02
C ARG A 127 -10.72 31.49 7.12
N ARG A 128 -10.24 32.74 7.09
CA ARG A 128 -10.65 33.69 6.06
C ARG A 128 -9.66 33.75 4.89
N VAL A 129 -10.24 33.74 3.69
CA VAL A 129 -9.60 33.99 2.40
C VAL A 129 -9.64 35.50 2.17
N TYR A 130 -8.50 36.14 1.95
CA TYR A 130 -8.45 37.53 1.50
C TYR A 130 -8.66 37.60 -0.02
N SER A 131 -9.49 38.53 -0.48
CA SER A 131 -9.45 39.03 -1.85
C SER A 131 -8.97 40.48 -1.82
N ARG A 132 -7.72 40.69 -2.22
CA ARG A 132 -7.25 42.00 -2.70
C ARG A 132 -6.41 41.72 -3.93
N GLY A 133 -6.94 42.04 -5.11
CA GLY A 133 -6.24 41.87 -6.39
C GLY A 133 -6.18 40.44 -6.97
N GLY A 134 -7.18 39.60 -6.73
CA GLY A 134 -7.40 38.38 -7.55
C GLY A 134 -6.37 37.24 -7.39
N LYS A 135 -5.55 37.21 -6.33
CA LYS A 135 -4.71 36.05 -5.95
C LYS A 135 -5.11 35.53 -4.57
N LEU A 136 -5.31 34.21 -4.47
CA LEU A 136 -5.45 33.49 -3.20
C LEU A 136 -4.06 33.36 -2.53
N THR A 137 -3.86 33.95 -1.35
CA THR A 137 -2.69 33.73 -0.48
C THR A 137 -3.07 32.86 0.72
N THR A 138 -2.10 32.10 1.24
CA THR A 138 -2.24 31.07 2.29
C THR A 138 -2.83 31.60 3.61
N PRO A 139 -3.78 30.92 4.28
CA PRO A 139 -4.32 31.37 5.58
C PRO A 139 -3.32 31.17 6.72
N GLY A 140 -3.13 32.17 7.58
CA GLY A 140 -2.45 32.04 8.87
C GLY A 140 -3.37 31.38 9.91
N ASN A 141 -2.91 30.31 10.56
CA ASN A 141 -3.65 29.61 11.62
C ASN A 141 -3.32 30.24 12.98
N ILE A 142 -4.18 31.08 13.55
CA ILE A 142 -4.17 31.36 15.00
C ILE A 142 -5.39 30.67 15.60
N ARG A 143 -5.16 29.61 16.39
CA ARG A 143 -6.22 28.97 17.17
C ARG A 143 -6.36 29.73 18.49
N ILE A 144 -7.45 30.48 18.65
CA ILE A 144 -7.71 31.25 19.88
C ILE A 144 -7.75 30.33 21.12
N ILE A 145 -8.30 29.12 20.99
CA ILE A 145 -8.22 28.06 22.02
C ILE A 145 -6.77 27.76 22.44
N GLY A 146 -5.82 27.80 21.51
CA GLY A 146 -4.40 27.58 21.80
C GLY A 146 -3.80 28.66 22.69
N LEU A 147 -4.31 29.89 22.62
CA LEU A 147 -3.91 31.01 23.48
C LEU A 147 -4.55 30.90 24.87
N LEU A 148 -5.81 30.46 24.95
CA LEU A 148 -6.53 30.22 26.21
C LEU A 148 -5.86 29.13 27.08
N LYS A 149 -5.25 28.12 26.44
CA LYS A 149 -4.57 26.98 27.12
C LYS A 149 -3.29 27.32 27.89
N ASN A 150 -2.80 28.56 27.80
CA ASN A 150 -1.61 29.00 28.54
C ASN A 150 -1.90 29.47 29.99
N ASN A 151 -3.11 29.23 30.52
CA ASN A 151 -3.51 29.55 31.91
C ASN A 151 -3.34 31.03 32.33
N LYS A 152 -3.34 31.98 31.38
CA LYS A 152 -3.26 33.43 31.68
C LYS A 152 -4.61 34.11 31.91
N HIS A 153 -5.71 33.49 31.47
CA HIS A 153 -7.08 34.02 31.58
C HIS A 153 -7.95 33.06 32.41
N ALA A 154 -7.90 33.19 33.73
CA ALA A 154 -8.51 32.21 34.63
C ALA A 154 -10.05 32.27 34.59
N HIS A 155 -10.63 33.46 34.50
CA HIS A 155 -12.07 33.69 34.55
C HIS A 155 -12.74 33.32 33.23
N LEU A 156 -12.09 33.65 32.12
CA LEU A 156 -12.49 33.30 30.77
C LEU A 156 -12.39 31.79 30.54
N ASN A 157 -11.33 31.13 31.02
CA ASN A 157 -11.22 29.67 30.95
C ASN A 157 -12.32 28.97 31.76
N ARG A 158 -12.61 29.45 32.98
CA ARG A 158 -13.72 28.92 33.79
C ARG A 158 -15.05 29.00 33.04
N TRP A 159 -15.37 30.17 32.48
CA TRP A 159 -16.59 30.38 31.71
C TRP A 159 -16.61 29.49 30.45
N PHE A 160 -15.53 29.44 29.68
CA PHE A 160 -15.44 28.63 28.46
C PHE A 160 -15.63 27.13 28.74
N SER A 161 -14.97 26.61 29.78
CA SER A 161 -15.10 25.22 30.22
C SER A 161 -16.50 24.90 30.75
N TYR A 162 -17.17 25.85 31.39
CA TYR A 162 -18.56 25.67 31.83
C TYR A 162 -19.52 25.50 30.64
N LEU A 163 -19.44 26.36 29.61
CA LEU A 163 -20.28 26.19 28.42
C LEU A 163 -19.98 24.88 27.66
N GLU A 164 -18.72 24.43 27.68
CA GLU A 164 -18.35 23.12 27.12
C GLU A 164 -18.92 21.95 27.92
N SER A 165 -19.01 22.04 29.25
CA SER A 165 -19.42 20.91 30.09
C SER A 165 -20.94 20.67 30.14
N LEU A 166 -21.75 21.60 29.61
CA LEU A 166 -23.20 21.43 29.52
C LEU A 166 -23.58 20.20 28.69
N GLU A 167 -24.54 19.41 29.19
CA GLU A 167 -25.00 18.17 28.56
C GLU A 167 -25.48 18.41 27.11
N SER A 168 -26.21 19.51 26.89
CA SER A 168 -26.67 19.93 25.57
C SER A 168 -25.51 20.21 24.60
N THR A 169 -24.46 20.88 25.08
CA THR A 169 -23.26 21.18 24.29
C THR A 169 -22.49 19.91 23.95
N GLN A 170 -22.33 18.99 24.93
CA GLN A 170 -21.68 17.70 24.72
C GLN A 170 -22.45 16.82 23.73
N ALA A 171 -23.79 16.78 23.82
CA ALA A 171 -24.64 16.06 22.88
C ALA A 171 -24.49 16.61 21.45
N ALA A 172 -24.47 17.94 21.29
CA ALA A 172 -24.28 18.57 19.99
C ALA A 172 -22.90 18.28 19.38
N LEU A 173 -21.83 18.30 20.20
CA LEU A 173 -20.48 17.94 19.77
C LEU A 173 -20.34 16.45 19.44
N ALA A 174 -21.03 15.57 20.17
CA ALA A 174 -21.11 14.14 19.88
C ALA A 174 -21.84 13.88 18.54
N GLY A 175 -22.95 14.58 18.29
CA GLY A 175 -23.67 14.56 17.02
C GLY A 175 -22.80 14.96 15.83
N LEU A 176 -22.05 16.06 15.96
CA LEU A 176 -21.06 16.49 14.96
C LEU A 176 -19.96 15.44 14.73
N THR A 177 -19.50 14.81 15.80
CA THR A 177 -18.46 13.76 15.73
C THR A 177 -18.98 12.50 15.06
N ALA A 178 -20.21 12.08 15.34
CA ALA A 178 -20.87 10.96 14.69
C ALA A 178 -21.07 11.22 13.19
N ALA A 179 -21.52 12.43 12.82
CA ALA A 179 -21.68 12.85 11.42
C ALA A 179 -20.32 12.85 10.66
N LYS A 180 -19.23 13.27 11.32
CA LYS A 180 -17.86 13.17 10.76
C LYS A 180 -17.35 11.73 10.69
N ALA A 181 -17.69 10.88 11.66
CA ALA A 181 -17.19 9.51 11.78
C ALA A 181 -17.87 8.53 10.80
N SER A 182 -19.18 8.64 10.57
CA SER A 182 -19.89 7.83 9.57
C SER A 182 -19.26 7.99 8.18
N LYS A 183 -18.82 9.22 7.87
CA LYS A 183 -18.15 9.56 6.62
C LYS A 183 -16.66 9.24 6.59
N ALA A 184 -15.92 9.29 7.70
CA ALA A 184 -14.54 8.82 7.74
C ALA A 184 -14.42 7.33 7.37
N ARG A 185 -15.46 6.53 7.71
CA ARG A 185 -15.59 5.11 7.34
C ARG A 185 -15.93 4.95 5.85
N SER A 186 -16.80 5.80 5.29
CA SER A 186 -17.16 5.82 3.85
C SER A 186 -16.04 6.37 2.94
N THR A 187 -15.34 7.42 3.36
CA THR A 187 -14.35 8.16 2.55
C THR A 187 -13.02 7.41 2.42
N LYS A 188 -12.61 6.66 3.45
CA LYS A 188 -11.40 5.81 3.38
C LYS A 188 -11.57 4.62 2.42
N VAL A 189 -12.79 4.12 2.28
CA VAL A 189 -13.15 3.01 1.39
C VAL A 189 -13.25 3.49 -0.06
N ALA A 190 -13.80 4.68 -0.30
CA ALA A 190 -13.91 5.27 -1.64
C ALA A 190 -12.59 5.82 -2.21
N ALA A 191 -11.60 6.14 -1.35
CA ALA A 191 -10.31 6.71 -1.78
C ALA A 191 -9.47 5.78 -2.68
N GLY A 192 -9.68 4.46 -2.58
CA GLY A 192 -8.99 3.48 -3.44
C GLY A 192 -9.47 3.51 -4.88
N PHE A 193 -10.77 3.77 -5.13
CA PHE A 193 -11.42 3.72 -6.44
C PHE A 193 -11.87 5.10 -6.96
N ALA A 194 -11.29 6.19 -6.43
CA ALA A 194 -11.70 7.56 -6.70
C ALA A 194 -11.63 8.02 -8.18
N LEU A 195 -11.02 7.22 -9.07
CA LEU A 195 -10.98 7.48 -10.51
C LEU A 195 -12.29 7.08 -11.23
N GLY A 196 -13.17 6.31 -10.59
CA GLY A 196 -14.42 5.85 -11.20
C GLY A 196 -14.20 4.89 -12.38
N LEU A 197 -15.30 4.52 -13.03
CA LEU A 197 -15.27 3.80 -14.31
C LEU A 197 -15.12 4.80 -15.47
N GLU A 198 -14.26 4.51 -16.43
CA GLU A 198 -13.98 5.39 -17.57
C GLU A 198 -15.22 5.55 -18.46
N GLY A 199 -15.66 6.79 -18.69
CA GLY A 199 -16.84 7.06 -19.52
C GLY A 199 -18.17 6.70 -18.87
N ALA A 200 -18.18 6.31 -17.59
CA ALA A 200 -19.40 6.00 -16.86
C ALA A 200 -20.27 7.23 -16.60
N LYS A 201 -21.56 7.10 -16.88
CA LYS A 201 -22.60 8.09 -16.61
C LYS A 201 -23.53 7.59 -15.52
N MET A 202 -24.02 8.52 -14.69
CA MET A 202 -25.00 8.20 -13.65
C MET A 202 -26.27 7.62 -14.26
N CYS A 203 -26.83 6.60 -13.61
CA CYS A 203 -28.01 5.84 -14.00
C CYS A 203 -27.90 5.02 -15.30
N GLU A 204 -26.75 5.05 -15.99
CA GLU A 204 -26.53 4.33 -17.26
C GLU A 204 -25.55 3.14 -17.14
N VAL A 205 -24.86 3.00 -16.00
CA VAL A 205 -23.90 1.92 -15.81
C VAL A 205 -24.61 0.58 -15.73
N VAL A 206 -24.16 -0.41 -16.50
CA VAL A 206 -24.60 -1.80 -16.43
C VAL A 206 -23.36 -2.66 -16.29
N THR A 207 -23.23 -3.32 -15.15
CA THR A 207 -22.16 -4.30 -14.87
C THR A 207 -22.74 -5.70 -14.84
N ARG A 208 -21.87 -6.72 -14.89
CA ARG A 208 -22.29 -8.11 -14.72
C ARG A 208 -21.28 -8.94 -13.94
N PHE A 209 -21.80 -9.82 -13.10
CA PHE A 209 -21.05 -10.92 -12.51
C PHE A 209 -21.42 -12.21 -13.26
N PRO A 210 -20.52 -12.76 -14.09
CA PRO A 210 -20.82 -13.92 -14.92
C PRO A 210 -20.15 -15.23 -14.42
N PRO A 211 -20.64 -15.90 -13.36
CA PRO A 211 -20.07 -17.16 -12.90
C PRO A 211 -20.46 -18.33 -13.81
N GLU A 212 -19.52 -19.27 -14.03
CA GLU A 212 -19.84 -20.60 -14.60
C GLU A 212 -20.48 -21.44 -13.47
N PRO A 213 -21.64 -22.09 -13.69
CA PRO A 213 -22.33 -22.91 -12.70
C PRO A 213 -21.66 -24.29 -12.55
N SER A 214 -20.37 -24.29 -12.20
CA SER A 214 -19.51 -25.48 -12.11
C SER A 214 -18.88 -25.67 -10.73
N GLY A 215 -19.40 -25.02 -9.69
CA GLY A 215 -18.95 -25.18 -8.31
C GLY A 215 -19.15 -23.94 -7.42
N TYR A 216 -18.92 -24.13 -6.12
CA TYR A 216 -19.09 -23.12 -5.06
C TYR A 216 -18.26 -21.84 -5.26
N LEU A 217 -18.79 -20.71 -4.78
CA LEU A 217 -18.05 -19.46 -4.78
C LEU A 217 -16.96 -19.47 -3.71
N HIS A 218 -15.86 -18.77 -4.00
CA HIS A 218 -14.74 -18.60 -3.08
C HIS A 218 -14.34 -17.13 -3.02
N ILE A 219 -13.42 -16.79 -2.11
CA ILE A 219 -13.03 -15.39 -1.86
C ILE A 219 -12.58 -14.62 -3.12
N GLY A 220 -11.99 -15.32 -4.11
CA GLY A 220 -11.70 -14.75 -5.43
C GLY A 220 -12.95 -14.30 -6.22
N HIS A 221 -14.03 -15.09 -6.18
CA HIS A 221 -15.33 -14.73 -6.79
C HIS A 221 -16.00 -13.60 -6.01
N ALA A 222 -15.89 -13.58 -4.68
CA ALA A 222 -16.45 -12.52 -3.85
C ALA A 222 -15.91 -11.13 -4.25
N LYS A 223 -14.61 -11.02 -4.60
CA LYS A 223 -14.03 -9.78 -5.13
C LYS A 223 -14.76 -9.30 -6.39
N ALA A 224 -14.95 -10.19 -7.37
CA ALA A 224 -15.60 -9.86 -8.63
C ALA A 224 -17.07 -9.47 -8.42
N ALA A 225 -17.82 -10.25 -7.65
CA ALA A 225 -19.23 -9.99 -7.36
C ALA A 225 -19.43 -8.65 -6.62
N MET A 226 -18.66 -8.40 -5.56
CA MET A 226 -18.74 -7.17 -4.77
C MET A 226 -18.31 -5.93 -5.57
N LEU A 227 -17.27 -6.02 -6.41
CA LEU A 227 -16.84 -4.89 -7.26
C LEU A 227 -17.91 -4.53 -8.30
N ASN A 228 -18.48 -5.52 -8.98
CA ASN A 228 -19.55 -5.27 -9.95
C ASN A 228 -20.77 -4.62 -9.28
N GLN A 229 -21.19 -5.11 -8.10
CA GLN A 229 -22.28 -4.50 -7.34
C GLN A 229 -21.92 -3.10 -6.84
N TYR A 230 -20.69 -2.89 -6.35
CA TYR A 230 -20.23 -1.60 -5.86
C TYR A 230 -20.33 -0.53 -6.93
N PHE A 231 -19.84 -0.80 -8.15
CA PHE A 231 -19.94 0.17 -9.24
C PHE A 231 -21.37 0.38 -9.74
N ALA A 232 -22.18 -0.67 -9.82
CA ALA A 232 -23.61 -0.51 -10.13
C ALA A 232 -24.28 0.42 -9.11
N LYS A 233 -24.10 0.20 -7.81
CA LYS A 233 -24.66 1.05 -6.74
C LYS A 233 -24.09 2.48 -6.78
N MET A 234 -22.77 2.63 -6.94
CA MET A 234 -22.08 3.92 -6.98
C MET A 234 -22.61 4.83 -8.09
N TYR A 235 -22.93 4.25 -9.25
CA TYR A 235 -23.46 4.98 -10.40
C TYR A 235 -24.98 4.91 -10.53
N LYS A 236 -25.71 4.39 -9.53
CA LYS A 236 -27.17 4.14 -9.61
C LYS A 236 -27.58 3.34 -10.87
N GLY A 237 -26.68 2.47 -11.32
CA GLY A 237 -26.84 1.59 -12.48
C GLY A 237 -27.44 0.24 -12.11
N LYS A 238 -27.24 -0.76 -12.99
CA LYS A 238 -27.74 -2.13 -12.85
C LYS A 238 -26.61 -3.15 -12.75
N LEU A 239 -26.83 -4.20 -11.95
CA LEU A 239 -26.01 -5.40 -11.88
C LEU A 239 -26.76 -6.59 -12.48
N ILE A 240 -26.17 -7.24 -13.47
CA ILE A 240 -26.65 -8.51 -14.01
C ILE A 240 -25.89 -9.66 -13.36
N ILE A 241 -26.61 -10.69 -12.89
CA ILE A 241 -26.02 -11.97 -12.53
C ILE A 241 -26.27 -12.90 -13.71
N ARG A 242 -25.21 -13.25 -14.45
CA ARG A 242 -25.34 -14.09 -15.64
C ARG A 242 -24.69 -15.45 -15.41
N PHE A 243 -25.44 -16.53 -15.47
CA PHE A 243 -24.83 -17.85 -15.51
C PHE A 243 -24.21 -18.05 -16.90
N ASP A 244 -22.89 -18.24 -16.93
CA ASP A 244 -22.17 -18.47 -18.19
C ASP A 244 -22.14 -19.97 -18.51
N ASP A 245 -23.34 -20.48 -18.79
CA ASP A 245 -23.67 -21.89 -19.00
C ASP A 245 -23.47 -22.30 -20.48
N THR A 246 -22.21 -22.45 -20.88
CA THR A 246 -21.84 -22.81 -22.26
C THR A 246 -21.22 -24.21 -22.37
N ASN A 247 -21.10 -24.91 -21.25
CA ASN A 247 -20.37 -26.15 -21.15
C ASN A 247 -21.18 -27.26 -20.45
N PRO A 248 -21.96 -28.04 -21.21
CA PRO A 248 -22.89 -29.03 -20.65
C PRO A 248 -22.20 -30.14 -19.85
N SER A 249 -20.87 -30.34 -20.00
CA SER A 249 -20.12 -31.36 -19.27
C SER A 249 -19.80 -31.02 -17.81
N LYS A 250 -19.96 -29.76 -17.39
CA LYS A 250 -19.51 -29.29 -16.06
C LYS A 250 -20.60 -28.59 -15.24
N GLU A 251 -21.76 -28.36 -15.84
CA GLU A 251 -22.77 -27.43 -15.34
C GLU A 251 -23.99 -28.21 -14.83
N THR A 252 -24.51 -27.81 -13.67
CA THR A 252 -25.70 -28.41 -13.07
C THR A 252 -26.57 -27.34 -12.40
N THR A 253 -27.87 -27.58 -12.32
CA THR A 253 -28.82 -26.68 -11.65
C THR A 253 -28.50 -26.49 -10.16
N GLU A 254 -27.98 -27.53 -9.49
CA GLU A 254 -27.56 -27.46 -8.08
C GLU A 254 -26.51 -26.35 -7.84
N PHE A 255 -25.58 -26.16 -8.78
CA PHE A 255 -24.57 -25.11 -8.65
C PHE A 255 -25.14 -23.71 -8.89
N GLU A 256 -26.19 -23.56 -9.70
CA GLU A 256 -26.87 -22.27 -9.88
C GLU A 256 -27.52 -21.81 -8.57
N ASP A 257 -28.31 -22.69 -7.96
CA ASP A 257 -28.97 -22.43 -6.67
C ASP A 257 -27.92 -22.11 -5.58
N THR A 258 -26.87 -22.92 -5.52
CA THR A 258 -25.75 -22.71 -4.58
C THR A 258 -25.06 -21.36 -4.77
N ILE A 259 -24.85 -20.92 -6.01
CA ILE A 259 -24.22 -19.63 -6.32
C ILE A 259 -25.14 -18.48 -5.91
N LEU A 260 -26.45 -18.57 -6.14
CA LEU A 260 -27.41 -17.56 -5.70
C LEU A 260 -27.45 -17.45 -4.18
N GLU A 261 -27.43 -18.59 -3.47
CA GLU A 261 -27.31 -18.64 -2.02
C GLU A 261 -25.99 -18.00 -1.53
N ASP A 262 -24.86 -18.31 -2.17
CA ASP A 262 -23.55 -17.72 -1.84
C ASP A 262 -23.54 -16.20 -2.08
N LEU A 263 -24.18 -15.72 -3.14
CA LEU A 263 -24.32 -14.29 -3.42
C LEU A 263 -25.19 -13.61 -2.36
N ALA A 264 -26.28 -14.25 -1.92
CA ALA A 264 -27.10 -13.76 -0.82
C ALA A 264 -26.30 -13.66 0.49
N LEU A 265 -25.43 -14.63 0.78
CA LEU A 265 -24.52 -14.59 1.94
C LEU A 265 -23.50 -13.44 1.90
N LEU A 266 -23.29 -12.82 0.74
CA LEU A 266 -22.40 -11.67 0.51
C LEU A 266 -23.15 -10.33 0.42
N ASP A 267 -24.46 -10.31 0.65
CA ASP A 267 -25.36 -9.18 0.35
C ASP A 267 -25.28 -8.72 -1.11
N VAL A 268 -24.91 -9.63 -2.02
CA VAL A 268 -24.88 -9.37 -3.46
C VAL A 268 -26.20 -9.83 -4.07
N LYS A 269 -26.96 -8.85 -4.56
CA LYS A 269 -28.21 -9.05 -5.28
C LYS A 269 -28.10 -8.39 -6.65
N GLY A 270 -28.37 -9.14 -7.71
CA GLY A 270 -28.54 -8.61 -9.05
C GLY A 270 -29.93 -8.00 -9.26
N ASP A 271 -30.00 -7.07 -10.20
CA ASP A 271 -31.26 -6.52 -10.69
C ASP A 271 -31.95 -7.50 -11.66
N VAL A 272 -31.16 -8.29 -12.38
CA VAL A 272 -31.63 -9.32 -13.33
C VAL A 272 -30.73 -10.55 -13.23
N VAL A 273 -31.33 -11.73 -13.33
CA VAL A 273 -30.63 -13.01 -13.50
C VAL A 273 -30.86 -13.49 -14.93
N THR A 274 -29.78 -13.80 -15.66
CA THR A 274 -29.82 -14.27 -17.05
C THR A 274 -28.90 -15.48 -17.23
N HIS A 275 -29.02 -16.17 -18.36
CA HIS A 275 -28.17 -17.30 -18.71
C HIS A 275 -27.64 -17.10 -20.13
N THR A 276 -26.38 -17.47 -20.37
CA THR A 276 -25.81 -17.43 -21.73
C THR A 276 -26.59 -18.36 -22.68
N SER A 277 -27.12 -19.47 -22.17
CA SER A 277 -27.93 -20.42 -22.95
C SER A 277 -29.26 -19.85 -23.46
N ASP A 278 -29.80 -18.80 -22.83
CA ASP A 278 -30.97 -18.07 -23.34
C ASP A 278 -30.70 -17.42 -24.71
N TYR A 279 -29.42 -17.22 -25.05
CA TYR A 279 -28.97 -16.58 -26.29
C TYR A 279 -28.42 -17.56 -27.33
N PHE A 280 -28.50 -18.88 -27.13
CA PHE A 280 -27.92 -19.85 -28.07
C PHE A 280 -28.45 -19.70 -29.51
N ASP A 281 -29.75 -19.46 -29.70
CA ASP A 281 -30.32 -19.21 -31.03
C ASP A 281 -29.68 -17.97 -31.69
N THR A 282 -29.49 -16.89 -30.93
CA THR A 282 -28.85 -15.65 -31.41
C THR A 282 -27.36 -15.89 -31.70
N LEU A 283 -26.65 -16.57 -30.80
CA LEU A 283 -25.24 -16.89 -30.95
C LEU A 283 -25.01 -17.78 -32.16
N TYR A 284 -25.91 -18.72 -32.46
CA TYR A 284 -25.85 -19.58 -33.63
C TYR A 284 -26.06 -18.78 -34.92
N GLY A 285 -27.07 -17.90 -34.95
CA GLY A 285 -27.30 -17.00 -36.09
C GLY A 285 -26.10 -16.09 -36.39
N LEU A 286 -25.45 -15.56 -35.34
CA LEU A 286 -24.23 -14.76 -35.47
C LEU A 286 -23.01 -15.60 -35.90
N ALA A 287 -22.94 -16.88 -35.54
CA ALA A 287 -21.94 -17.81 -36.04
C ALA A 287 -22.07 -18.00 -37.57
N ILE A 288 -23.30 -18.17 -38.07
CA ILE A 288 -23.57 -18.22 -39.51
C ILE A 288 -23.19 -16.89 -40.19
N GLN A 289 -23.52 -15.75 -39.57
CA GLN A 289 -23.17 -14.44 -40.12
C GLN A 289 -21.65 -14.27 -40.24
N ILE A 290 -20.88 -14.63 -39.21
CA ILE A 290 -19.42 -14.46 -39.23
C ILE A 290 -18.76 -15.37 -40.28
N ILE A 291 -19.27 -16.58 -40.51
CA ILE A 291 -18.86 -17.47 -41.61
C ILE A 291 -19.16 -16.80 -42.97
N LYS A 292 -20.39 -16.33 -43.19
CA LYS A 292 -20.79 -15.66 -44.44
C LYS A 292 -19.98 -14.39 -44.73
N SER A 293 -19.46 -13.74 -43.70
CA SER A 293 -18.58 -12.58 -43.86
C SER A 293 -17.11 -12.93 -44.17
N GLY A 294 -16.78 -14.23 -44.29
CA GLY A 294 -15.42 -14.72 -44.51
C GLY A 294 -14.50 -14.56 -43.30
N LYS A 295 -15.05 -14.32 -42.10
CA LYS A 295 -14.30 -14.06 -40.85
C LYS A 295 -14.27 -15.26 -39.91
N ALA A 296 -14.78 -16.42 -40.32
CA ALA A 296 -14.66 -17.69 -39.61
C ALA A 296 -14.58 -18.84 -40.61
N TYR A 297 -13.96 -19.94 -40.20
CA TYR A 297 -13.83 -21.17 -40.98
C TYR A 297 -13.93 -22.39 -40.06
N THR A 298 -14.35 -23.52 -40.60
CA THR A 298 -14.37 -24.81 -39.91
C THR A 298 -13.03 -25.50 -40.06
N ASP A 299 -12.60 -26.21 -39.02
CA ASP A 299 -11.29 -26.87 -38.97
C ASP A 299 -11.41 -28.24 -38.28
N ASP A 300 -10.93 -29.30 -38.94
CA ASP A 300 -10.87 -30.68 -38.40
C ASP A 300 -9.46 -31.08 -37.95
N THR A 301 -8.50 -30.15 -37.98
CA THR A 301 -7.13 -30.40 -37.55
C THR A 301 -7.10 -30.95 -36.13
N GLU A 302 -6.41 -32.07 -35.93
CA GLU A 302 -6.29 -32.71 -34.62
C GLU A 302 -5.78 -31.72 -33.55
N GLN A 303 -6.34 -31.75 -32.34
CA GLN A 303 -6.08 -30.75 -31.30
C GLN A 303 -4.58 -30.54 -31.00
N ALA A 304 -3.77 -31.61 -30.96
CA ALA A 304 -2.34 -31.52 -30.72
C ALA A 304 -1.62 -30.78 -31.86
N GLN A 305 -1.97 -31.11 -33.10
CA GLN A 305 -1.44 -30.48 -34.30
C GLN A 305 -1.89 -29.01 -34.39
N MET A 306 -3.19 -28.73 -34.18
CA MET A 306 -3.72 -27.37 -34.13
C MET A 306 -2.98 -26.51 -33.09
N ARG A 307 -2.68 -27.09 -31.91
CA ARG A 307 -1.90 -26.39 -30.87
C ARG A 307 -0.49 -26.07 -31.35
N LYS A 308 0.16 -27.00 -32.04
CA LYS A 308 1.50 -26.82 -32.62
C LYS A 308 1.48 -25.72 -33.68
N GLU A 309 0.59 -25.82 -34.66
CA GLU A 309 0.43 -24.84 -35.74
C GLU A 309 0.17 -23.44 -35.19
N ARG A 310 -0.75 -23.31 -34.21
CA ARG A 310 -1.00 -22.03 -33.54
C ARG A 310 0.24 -21.47 -32.82
N MET A 311 1.10 -22.32 -32.27
CA MET A 311 2.31 -21.86 -31.58
C MET A 311 3.41 -21.45 -32.56
N GLU A 312 3.50 -22.14 -33.69
CA GLU A 312 4.46 -21.89 -34.78
C GLU A 312 4.00 -20.79 -35.75
N GLY A 313 2.73 -20.40 -35.71
CA GLY A 313 2.16 -19.36 -36.57
C GLY A 313 1.73 -19.85 -37.95
N ILE A 314 1.44 -21.15 -38.06
CA ILE A 314 1.09 -21.83 -39.31
C ILE A 314 -0.44 -21.74 -39.50
N ALA A 315 -0.86 -21.41 -40.73
CA ALA A 315 -2.28 -21.43 -41.10
C ALA A 315 -2.79 -22.88 -41.19
N SER A 316 -4.00 -23.15 -40.68
CA SER A 316 -4.68 -24.42 -40.94
C SER A 316 -4.90 -24.60 -42.44
N ALA A 317 -4.85 -25.86 -42.90
CA ALA A 317 -5.16 -26.21 -44.29
C ALA A 317 -6.55 -25.72 -44.72
N HIS A 318 -7.51 -25.73 -43.79
CA HIS A 318 -8.91 -25.34 -44.01
C HIS A 318 -9.17 -23.83 -43.90
N ARG A 319 -8.14 -23.02 -43.61
CA ARG A 319 -8.31 -21.59 -43.35
C ARG A 319 -8.90 -20.81 -44.53
N ASN A 320 -8.70 -21.28 -45.75
CA ASN A 320 -9.11 -20.62 -46.99
C ASN A 320 -10.21 -21.37 -47.75
N ASP A 321 -10.88 -22.32 -47.10
CA ASP A 321 -12.03 -23.03 -47.66
C ASP A 321 -13.16 -22.06 -48.01
N SER A 322 -14.00 -22.45 -48.97
CA SER A 322 -15.12 -21.64 -49.43
C SER A 322 -16.16 -21.42 -48.33
N ILE A 323 -16.96 -20.36 -48.45
CA ILE A 323 -18.03 -20.06 -47.49
C ILE A 323 -19.04 -21.22 -47.46
N GLU A 324 -19.32 -21.80 -48.63
CA GLU A 324 -20.23 -22.92 -48.81
C GLU A 324 -19.76 -24.19 -48.09
N GLU A 325 -18.47 -24.52 -48.19
CA GLU A 325 -17.86 -25.65 -47.47
C GLU A 325 -17.91 -25.44 -45.95
N ASN A 326 -17.54 -24.24 -45.49
CA ASN A 326 -17.58 -23.90 -44.07
C ASN A 326 -19.02 -24.01 -43.49
N LEU A 327 -20.03 -23.55 -44.23
CA LEU A 327 -21.43 -23.69 -43.83
C LEU A 327 -21.89 -25.15 -43.81
N LYS A 328 -21.44 -25.96 -44.77
CA LYS A 328 -21.74 -27.39 -44.81
C LYS A 328 -21.16 -28.11 -43.59
N HIS A 329 -19.87 -27.90 -43.29
CA HIS A 329 -19.23 -28.51 -42.12
C HIS A 329 -19.86 -28.04 -40.81
N PHE A 330 -20.23 -26.76 -40.70
CA PHE A 330 -20.92 -26.25 -39.51
C PHE A 330 -22.33 -26.85 -39.34
N ALA A 331 -23.04 -27.16 -40.43
CA ALA A 331 -24.30 -27.90 -40.39
C ALA A 331 -24.10 -29.34 -39.92
N GLU A 332 -23.06 -30.04 -40.41
CA GLU A 332 -22.68 -31.38 -39.94
C GLU A 332 -22.33 -31.38 -38.44
N MET A 333 -21.57 -30.37 -37.98
CA MET A 333 -21.29 -30.14 -36.56
C MET A 333 -22.59 -30.00 -35.77
N THR A 334 -23.54 -29.18 -36.25
CA THR A 334 -24.84 -28.94 -35.62
C THR A 334 -25.67 -30.23 -35.49
N ALA A 335 -25.63 -31.08 -36.52
CA ALA A 335 -26.26 -32.40 -36.52
C ALA A 335 -25.53 -33.44 -35.65
N ALA A 336 -24.32 -33.12 -35.17
CA ALA A 336 -23.40 -34.04 -34.51
C ALA A 336 -23.21 -35.36 -35.27
N SER A 337 -23.11 -35.26 -36.61
CA SER A 337 -22.80 -36.42 -37.44
C SER A 337 -21.39 -36.94 -37.14
N PRO A 338 -21.06 -38.20 -37.48
CA PRO A 338 -19.71 -38.74 -37.29
C PRO A 338 -18.63 -37.86 -37.92
N GLU A 339 -18.95 -37.20 -39.04
CA GLU A 339 -18.07 -36.22 -39.66
C GLU A 339 -18.04 -34.94 -38.82
N GLY A 340 -19.18 -34.32 -38.50
CA GLY A 340 -19.27 -33.09 -37.73
C GLY A 340 -18.56 -33.11 -36.37
N LEU A 341 -18.46 -34.26 -35.71
CA LEU A 341 -17.73 -34.43 -34.44
C LEU A 341 -16.22 -34.16 -34.55
N ARG A 342 -15.64 -34.25 -35.75
CA ARG A 342 -14.23 -33.96 -36.01
C ARG A 342 -13.93 -32.47 -36.14
N TRP A 343 -14.96 -31.68 -36.45
CA TRP A 343 -14.80 -30.27 -36.81
C TRP A 343 -15.04 -29.33 -35.62
N CYS A 344 -14.37 -28.18 -35.65
CA CYS A 344 -14.65 -27.03 -34.82
C CYS A 344 -14.77 -25.76 -35.67
N LEU A 345 -15.40 -24.71 -35.14
CA LEU A 345 -15.42 -23.40 -35.82
C LEU A 345 -14.35 -22.50 -35.23
N ARG A 346 -13.52 -21.89 -36.07
CA ARG A 346 -12.47 -20.96 -35.70
C ARG A 346 -12.73 -19.57 -36.27
N ALA A 347 -12.43 -18.54 -35.49
CA ALA A 347 -12.42 -17.18 -36.01
C ALA A 347 -11.17 -16.94 -36.87
N LYS A 348 -11.31 -16.20 -37.96
CA LYS A 348 -10.24 -15.89 -38.93
C LYS A 348 -9.66 -14.51 -38.64
N LEU A 349 -8.65 -14.44 -37.79
CA LEU A 349 -7.98 -13.22 -37.36
C LEU A 349 -6.58 -13.15 -37.99
N SER A 350 -5.59 -13.66 -37.28
CA SER A 350 -4.19 -13.77 -37.70
C SER A 350 -3.69 -15.16 -37.35
N VAL A 351 -2.70 -15.65 -38.08
CA VAL A 351 -2.05 -16.93 -37.79
C VAL A 351 -0.80 -16.73 -36.92
N ASP A 352 -0.14 -15.58 -37.03
CA ASP A 352 1.21 -15.31 -36.54
C ASP A 352 1.30 -14.13 -35.55
N ASP A 353 0.16 -13.56 -35.12
CA ASP A 353 0.13 -12.44 -34.16
C ASP A 353 0.99 -12.71 -32.92
N ASN A 354 1.69 -11.69 -32.42
CA ASN A 354 2.49 -11.82 -31.21
C ASN A 354 1.63 -12.16 -29.98
N ASN A 355 0.37 -11.71 -29.97
CA ASN A 355 -0.64 -12.14 -29.03
C ASN A 355 -1.27 -13.46 -29.50
N LYS A 356 -0.87 -14.55 -28.84
CA LYS A 356 -1.34 -15.91 -29.15
C LYS A 356 -2.85 -16.10 -29.02
N ALA A 357 -3.54 -15.24 -28.26
CA ALA A 357 -5.00 -15.28 -28.15
C ALA A 357 -5.70 -14.89 -29.47
N LEU A 358 -5.05 -14.09 -30.32
CA LEU A 358 -5.56 -13.67 -31.63
C LEU A 358 -5.26 -14.68 -32.74
N ARG A 359 -4.56 -15.77 -32.43
CA ARG A 359 -4.20 -16.80 -33.40
C ARG A 359 -5.35 -17.74 -33.66
N ASP A 360 -6.22 -17.33 -34.58
CA ASP A 360 -7.45 -18.00 -35.03
C ASP A 360 -8.11 -18.88 -33.94
N PRO A 361 -8.67 -18.27 -32.89
CA PRO A 361 -9.21 -18.99 -31.75
C PRO A 361 -10.49 -19.78 -32.12
N VAL A 362 -10.70 -20.91 -31.44
CA VAL A 362 -11.93 -21.71 -31.56
C VAL A 362 -13.10 -20.95 -30.93
N ILE A 363 -14.18 -20.79 -31.69
CA ILE A 363 -15.41 -20.09 -31.30
C ILE A 363 -16.63 -21.00 -31.13
N TYR A 364 -16.65 -22.19 -31.75
CA TYR A 364 -17.63 -23.25 -31.48
C TYR A 364 -16.98 -24.63 -31.46
N ARG A 365 -17.56 -25.53 -30.66
CA ARG A 365 -17.16 -26.94 -30.54
C ARG A 365 -18.39 -27.85 -30.46
N CYS A 366 -18.23 -29.10 -30.90
CA CYS A 366 -19.23 -30.16 -30.72
C CYS A 366 -19.18 -30.72 -29.29
N ASN A 367 -20.35 -30.97 -28.70
CA ASN A 367 -20.52 -31.72 -27.47
C ASN A 367 -21.88 -32.42 -27.50
N THR A 368 -21.91 -33.74 -27.38
CA THR A 368 -23.13 -34.54 -27.52
C THR A 368 -23.96 -34.61 -26.23
N LEU A 369 -23.40 -34.19 -25.11
CA LEU A 369 -24.10 -34.19 -23.81
C LEU A 369 -25.28 -33.20 -23.82
N PRO A 370 -26.39 -33.56 -23.15
CA PRO A 370 -27.52 -32.66 -22.98
C PRO A 370 -27.13 -31.47 -22.09
N HIS A 371 -27.62 -30.28 -22.44
CA HIS A 371 -27.49 -29.09 -21.60
C HIS A 371 -28.49 -29.12 -20.45
N HIS A 372 -28.09 -28.72 -19.24
CA HIS A 372 -28.96 -28.76 -18.07
C HIS A 372 -30.26 -27.92 -18.24
N ARG A 373 -30.21 -26.81 -19.00
CA ARG A 373 -31.39 -25.98 -19.35
C ARG A 373 -32.03 -26.28 -20.72
N THR A 374 -31.24 -26.39 -21.79
CA THR A 374 -31.78 -26.51 -23.16
C THR A 374 -31.91 -27.96 -23.65
N GLY A 375 -31.61 -28.94 -22.79
CA GLY A 375 -31.66 -30.36 -23.12
C GLY A 375 -30.82 -30.71 -24.33
N ASP A 376 -31.36 -31.55 -25.21
CA ASP A 376 -30.71 -32.03 -26.43
C ASP A 376 -30.86 -31.11 -27.65
N LYS A 377 -31.43 -29.91 -27.49
CA LYS A 377 -31.66 -28.97 -28.60
C LYS A 377 -30.37 -28.64 -29.36
N TRP A 378 -29.25 -28.53 -28.64
CA TRP A 378 -27.96 -28.14 -29.19
C TRP A 378 -26.92 -29.25 -29.04
N LYS A 379 -26.12 -29.44 -30.09
CA LYS A 379 -24.94 -30.33 -30.08
C LYS A 379 -23.65 -29.59 -30.40
N VAL A 380 -23.76 -28.30 -30.70
CA VAL A 380 -22.66 -27.35 -30.86
C VAL A 380 -22.82 -26.24 -29.85
N TYR A 381 -21.73 -25.90 -29.17
CA TYR A 381 -21.74 -24.90 -28.11
C TYR A 381 -20.69 -23.83 -28.38
N PRO A 382 -21.03 -22.55 -28.19
CA PRO A 382 -20.07 -21.46 -28.35
C PRO A 382 -19.00 -21.54 -27.26
N THR A 383 -17.80 -21.07 -27.56
CA THR A 383 -16.77 -20.89 -26.53
C THR A 383 -16.99 -19.57 -25.79
N TYR A 384 -16.44 -19.48 -24.58
CA TYR A 384 -16.46 -18.26 -23.76
C TYR A 384 -16.04 -17.00 -24.54
N ASP A 385 -14.99 -17.11 -25.37
CA ASP A 385 -14.47 -15.95 -26.10
C ASP A 385 -15.41 -15.46 -27.22
N PHE A 386 -16.34 -16.30 -27.68
CA PHE A 386 -17.38 -15.92 -28.64
C PHE A 386 -18.65 -15.45 -27.93
N ALA A 387 -19.13 -16.20 -26.95
CA ALA A 387 -20.39 -15.91 -26.27
C ALA A 387 -20.33 -14.64 -25.42
N CYS A 388 -19.29 -14.50 -24.58
CA CYS A 388 -19.17 -13.40 -23.62
C CYS A 388 -19.27 -11.98 -24.25
N PRO A 389 -18.52 -11.63 -25.31
CA PRO A 389 -18.65 -10.31 -25.93
C PRO A 389 -20.02 -10.03 -26.55
N ILE A 390 -20.64 -11.05 -27.15
CA ILE A 390 -21.94 -10.93 -27.80
C ILE A 390 -23.03 -10.70 -26.76
N VAL A 391 -23.08 -11.54 -25.73
CA VAL A 391 -24.12 -11.44 -24.69
C VAL A 391 -23.93 -10.16 -23.87
N ASP A 392 -22.70 -9.76 -23.54
CA ASP A 392 -22.44 -8.45 -22.90
C ASP A 392 -22.96 -7.29 -23.77
N SER A 393 -22.82 -7.38 -25.10
CA SER A 393 -23.34 -6.37 -26.03
C SER A 393 -24.87 -6.31 -26.01
N ILE A 394 -25.53 -7.47 -26.12
CA ILE A 394 -27.00 -7.61 -26.17
C ILE A 394 -27.65 -7.19 -24.85
N GLU A 395 -27.09 -7.59 -23.71
CA GLU A 395 -27.60 -7.29 -22.37
C GLU A 395 -27.41 -5.82 -21.94
N GLY A 396 -26.81 -5.00 -22.81
CA GLY A 396 -26.59 -3.59 -22.48
C GLY A 396 -25.44 -3.37 -21.49
N VAL A 397 -24.58 -4.36 -21.23
CA VAL A 397 -23.41 -4.21 -20.36
C VAL A 397 -22.57 -3.06 -20.89
N THR A 398 -22.31 -2.05 -20.06
CA THR A 398 -21.47 -0.91 -20.43
C THR A 398 -20.02 -1.13 -20.02
N HIS A 399 -19.82 -1.77 -18.87
CA HIS A 399 -18.50 -2.05 -18.30
C HIS A 399 -18.38 -3.52 -17.91
N ALA A 400 -17.56 -4.26 -18.65
CA ALA A 400 -17.18 -5.63 -18.40
C ALA A 400 -15.96 -5.67 -17.48
N LEU A 401 -16.18 -5.88 -16.18
CA LEU A 401 -15.10 -6.05 -15.22
C LEU A 401 -14.53 -7.47 -15.33
N ARG A 402 -13.21 -7.60 -15.54
CA ARG A 402 -12.53 -8.89 -15.76
C ARG A 402 -11.21 -8.97 -14.97
N THR A 403 -10.78 -10.19 -14.65
CA THR A 403 -9.46 -10.39 -14.05
C THR A 403 -8.36 -10.27 -15.10
N ASN A 404 -7.16 -9.83 -14.69
CA ASN A 404 -5.99 -9.67 -15.57
C ASN A 404 -5.58 -10.92 -16.38
N GLU A 405 -6.01 -12.11 -15.97
CA GLU A 405 -5.74 -13.37 -16.70
C GLU A 405 -6.37 -13.36 -18.10
N TYR A 406 -7.39 -12.54 -18.31
CA TYR A 406 -8.05 -12.37 -19.59
C TYR A 406 -7.52 -11.19 -20.41
N ARG A 407 -6.50 -10.47 -19.93
CA ARG A 407 -6.01 -9.24 -20.56
C ARG A 407 -5.55 -9.45 -22.00
N ASP A 408 -4.86 -10.54 -22.26
CA ASP A 408 -4.42 -10.90 -23.62
C ASP A 408 -5.61 -11.21 -24.54
N ARG A 409 -6.80 -11.51 -23.98
CA ARG A 409 -8.04 -11.74 -24.73
C ARG A 409 -8.90 -10.48 -24.90
N ASN A 410 -8.50 -9.33 -24.35
CA ASN A 410 -9.26 -8.09 -24.54
C ASN A 410 -9.29 -7.61 -26.00
N PRO A 411 -8.20 -7.72 -26.79
CA PRO A 411 -8.26 -7.44 -28.22
C PRO A 411 -9.17 -8.44 -28.96
N GLN A 412 -9.17 -9.71 -28.57
CA GLN A 412 -10.05 -10.74 -29.13
C GLN A 412 -11.53 -10.40 -28.88
N TYR A 413 -11.86 -9.98 -27.65
CA TYR A 413 -13.21 -9.55 -27.28
C TYR A 413 -13.70 -8.40 -28.16
N ARG A 414 -12.88 -7.36 -28.35
CA ARG A 414 -13.21 -6.22 -29.23
C ARG A 414 -13.34 -6.64 -30.70
N TRP A 415 -12.48 -7.55 -31.15
CA TRP A 415 -12.56 -8.05 -32.52
C TRP A 415 -13.89 -8.76 -32.78
N MET A 416 -14.40 -9.56 -31.83
CA MET A 416 -15.69 -10.26 -31.99
C MET A 416 -16.86 -9.28 -32.19
N THR A 417 -16.92 -8.22 -31.37
CA THR A 417 -17.98 -7.21 -31.47
C THR A 417 -17.88 -6.41 -32.77
N GLU A 418 -16.67 -6.02 -33.18
CA GLU A 418 -16.42 -5.32 -34.45
C GLU A 418 -16.70 -6.20 -35.67
N ALA A 419 -16.32 -7.48 -35.62
CA ALA A 419 -16.50 -8.43 -36.71
C ALA A 419 -17.99 -8.65 -37.04
N LEU A 420 -18.83 -8.66 -36.00
CA LEU A 420 -20.28 -8.84 -36.06
C LEU A 420 -21.06 -7.52 -36.23
N GLY A 421 -20.40 -6.36 -36.09
CA GLY A 421 -21.04 -5.05 -36.19
C GLY A 421 -21.99 -4.74 -35.01
N ILE A 422 -21.72 -5.31 -33.83
CA ILE A 422 -22.52 -5.09 -32.62
C ILE A 422 -21.87 -4.08 -31.67
N ARG A 423 -22.62 -3.63 -30.67
CA ARG A 423 -22.16 -2.59 -29.73
C ARG A 423 -20.92 -3.04 -28.95
N ASN A 424 -19.90 -2.19 -28.91
CA ASN A 424 -18.71 -2.41 -28.08
C ASN A 424 -19.00 -2.20 -26.59
N VAL A 425 -18.27 -2.94 -25.75
CA VAL A 425 -18.33 -2.88 -24.29
C VAL A 425 -16.97 -2.46 -23.74
N GLN A 426 -16.95 -1.56 -22.76
CA GLN A 426 -15.70 -1.14 -22.13
C GLN A 426 -15.22 -2.22 -21.17
N ILE A 427 -13.96 -2.63 -21.30
CA ILE A 427 -13.36 -3.64 -20.42
C ILE A 427 -12.56 -2.94 -19.34
N TRP A 428 -12.77 -3.37 -18.11
CA TRP A 428 -12.01 -2.89 -16.96
C TRP A 428 -11.34 -4.05 -16.23
N ASP A 429 -10.01 -4.11 -16.33
CA ASP A 429 -9.22 -5.19 -15.78
C ASP A 429 -8.82 -4.93 -14.32
N PHE A 430 -8.97 -5.94 -13.46
CA PHE A 430 -8.52 -5.93 -12.07
C PHE A 430 -7.68 -7.16 -11.71
N SER A 431 -6.84 -7.05 -10.68
CA SER A 431 -6.02 -8.16 -10.22
C SER A 431 -6.84 -9.27 -9.55
N ARG A 432 -6.51 -10.53 -9.84
CA ARG A 432 -7.03 -11.68 -9.10
C ARG A 432 -6.57 -11.60 -7.64
N LEU A 433 -7.45 -12.00 -6.74
CA LEU A 433 -7.14 -12.12 -5.33
C LEU A 433 -6.49 -13.48 -5.04
N ASN A 434 -5.27 -13.47 -4.50
CA ASN A 434 -4.54 -14.67 -4.10
C ASN A 434 -4.12 -14.56 -2.63
N PHE A 435 -4.22 -15.65 -1.87
CA PHE A 435 -3.72 -15.74 -0.50
C PHE A 435 -2.64 -16.80 -0.41
N ILE A 436 -1.63 -16.58 0.44
CA ILE A 436 -0.67 -17.63 0.79
C ILE A 436 -1.36 -18.71 1.64
N TYR A 437 -0.78 -19.92 1.62
CA TYR A 437 -1.31 -21.11 2.31
C TYR A 437 -2.77 -21.47 1.97
N THR A 438 -3.26 -21.01 0.80
CA THR A 438 -4.67 -21.11 0.42
C THR A 438 -4.82 -21.72 -0.97
N LEU A 439 -5.79 -22.62 -1.12
CA LEU A 439 -6.10 -23.29 -2.38
C LEU A 439 -7.36 -22.66 -3.01
N LEU A 440 -7.23 -22.04 -4.18
CA LEU A 440 -8.39 -21.49 -4.91
C LEU A 440 -8.77 -22.33 -6.15
N SER A 441 -7.97 -23.33 -6.51
CA SER A 441 -8.26 -24.20 -7.65
C SER A 441 -9.41 -25.16 -7.31
N LYS A 442 -10.50 -25.13 -8.11
CA LYS A 442 -11.64 -26.05 -7.94
C LYS A 442 -11.20 -27.51 -7.87
N ARG A 443 -10.32 -27.96 -8.77
CA ARG A 443 -9.78 -29.34 -8.77
C ARG A 443 -9.16 -29.72 -7.42
N LYS A 444 -8.37 -28.81 -6.84
CA LYS A 444 -7.71 -29.04 -5.54
C LYS A 444 -8.74 -29.02 -4.40
N LEU A 445 -9.74 -28.13 -4.44
CA LEU A 445 -10.79 -28.09 -3.43
C LEU A 445 -11.68 -29.36 -3.44
N HIS A 446 -12.07 -29.83 -4.62
CA HIS A 446 -12.80 -31.11 -4.77
C HIS A 446 -12.00 -32.28 -4.19
N HIS A 447 -10.67 -32.32 -4.41
CA HIS A 447 -9.82 -33.35 -3.83
C HIS A 447 -9.91 -33.40 -2.31
N PHE A 448 -9.84 -32.26 -1.63
CA PHE A 448 -9.95 -32.19 -0.16
C PHE A 448 -11.32 -32.66 0.36
N VAL A 449 -12.40 -32.35 -0.35
CA VAL A 449 -13.75 -32.80 0.02
C VAL A 449 -13.90 -34.31 -0.22
N ASN A 450 -13.53 -34.79 -1.41
CA ASN A 450 -13.69 -36.19 -1.81
C ASN A 450 -12.82 -37.16 -0.98
N THR A 451 -11.68 -36.69 -0.48
CA THR A 451 -10.78 -37.47 0.39
C THR A 451 -11.09 -37.34 1.89
N GLY A 452 -12.12 -36.57 2.25
CA GLY A 452 -12.53 -36.39 3.65
C GLY A 452 -11.55 -35.59 4.51
N LEU A 453 -10.61 -34.85 3.91
CA LEU A 453 -9.66 -33.98 4.63
C LEU A 453 -10.35 -32.74 5.23
N VAL A 454 -11.53 -32.40 4.70
CA VAL A 454 -12.45 -31.40 5.25
C VAL A 454 -13.86 -31.96 5.36
N ARG A 455 -14.71 -31.32 6.18
CA ARG A 455 -16.08 -31.79 6.41
C ARG A 455 -17.02 -31.56 5.21
N GLY A 456 -16.71 -30.56 4.37
CA GLY A 456 -17.54 -30.16 3.25
C GLY A 456 -17.12 -28.81 2.67
N TRP A 457 -17.97 -28.24 1.82
CA TRP A 457 -17.70 -26.96 1.14
C TRP A 457 -17.83 -25.73 2.03
N ASP A 458 -18.55 -25.85 3.13
CA ASP A 458 -18.73 -24.82 4.14
C ASP A 458 -17.71 -24.92 5.29
N ASP A 459 -16.72 -25.79 5.18
CA ASP A 459 -15.70 -25.97 6.21
C ASP A 459 -14.98 -24.64 6.53
N PRO A 460 -14.83 -24.24 7.80
CA PRO A 460 -14.19 -22.97 8.17
C PRO A 460 -12.74 -22.81 7.68
N ARG A 461 -12.07 -23.90 7.31
CA ARG A 461 -10.71 -23.87 6.73
C ARG A 461 -10.71 -23.55 5.24
N PHE A 462 -11.85 -23.71 4.57
CA PHE A 462 -11.98 -23.44 3.14
C PHE A 462 -12.08 -21.93 2.84
N PRO A 463 -11.48 -21.48 1.72
CA PRO A 463 -11.63 -20.10 1.26
C PRO A 463 -12.94 -19.88 0.49
N THR A 464 -13.89 -20.81 0.58
CA THR A 464 -15.24 -20.67 0.01
C THR A 464 -15.99 -19.54 0.72
N VAL A 465 -16.99 -18.96 0.05
CA VAL A 465 -17.84 -17.94 0.68
C VAL A 465 -18.49 -18.49 1.95
N ARG A 466 -19.01 -19.72 1.89
CA ARG A 466 -19.58 -20.40 3.05
C ARG A 466 -18.57 -20.63 4.16
N GLY A 467 -17.38 -21.15 3.84
CA GLY A 467 -16.32 -21.43 4.81
C GLY A 467 -15.86 -20.18 5.55
N ILE A 468 -15.55 -19.09 4.84
CA ILE A 468 -15.10 -17.85 5.48
C ILE A 468 -16.22 -17.19 6.30
N ARG A 469 -17.48 -17.29 5.86
CA ARG A 469 -18.64 -16.78 6.61
C ARG A 469 -18.88 -17.59 7.87
N ARG A 470 -18.82 -18.92 7.79
CA ARG A 470 -18.92 -19.84 8.94
C ARG A 470 -17.77 -19.66 9.94
N ARG A 471 -16.57 -19.29 9.47
CA ARG A 471 -15.43 -18.90 10.32
C ARG A 471 -15.59 -17.52 11.00
N GLY A 472 -16.65 -16.78 10.70
CA GLY A 472 -16.98 -15.50 11.33
C GLY A 472 -16.48 -14.26 10.59
N LEU A 473 -16.11 -14.38 9.30
CA LEU A 473 -15.80 -13.21 8.49
C LEU A 473 -17.08 -12.44 8.14
N THR A 474 -17.15 -11.16 8.48
CA THR A 474 -18.30 -10.30 8.17
C THR A 474 -18.25 -9.82 6.72
N VAL A 475 -19.44 -9.69 6.11
CA VAL A 475 -19.58 -9.13 4.75
C VAL A 475 -19.01 -7.71 4.68
N GLU A 476 -19.22 -6.90 5.72
CA GLU A 476 -18.71 -5.54 5.78
C GLU A 476 -17.19 -5.49 5.77
N ALA A 477 -16.51 -6.32 6.57
CA ALA A 477 -15.05 -6.38 6.55
C ALA A 477 -14.51 -6.88 5.21
N LEU A 478 -15.16 -7.90 4.64
CA LEU A 478 -14.82 -8.43 3.32
C LEU A 478 -14.95 -7.34 2.24
N ARG A 479 -16.06 -6.60 2.23
CA ARG A 479 -16.32 -5.48 1.31
C ARG A 479 -15.28 -4.38 1.45
N GLN A 480 -15.01 -3.93 2.67
CA GLN A 480 -13.98 -2.93 2.95
C GLN A 480 -12.59 -3.40 2.48
N PHE A 481 -12.26 -4.68 2.69
CA PHE A 481 -11.01 -5.26 2.26
C PHE A 481 -10.87 -5.27 0.73
N MET A 482 -11.94 -5.67 0.00
CA MET A 482 -11.93 -5.66 -1.47
C MET A 482 -11.77 -4.24 -2.02
N LEU A 483 -12.43 -3.26 -1.40
CA LEU A 483 -12.38 -1.86 -1.83
C LEU A 483 -11.02 -1.20 -1.53
N LEU A 484 -10.36 -1.59 -0.42
CA LEU A 484 -9.05 -1.07 -0.03
C LEU A 484 -7.94 -1.41 -1.03
N GLN A 485 -8.06 -2.53 -1.76
CA GLN A 485 -7.04 -2.92 -2.74
C GLN A 485 -6.93 -1.96 -3.93
N GLY A 486 -7.97 -1.14 -4.18
CA GLY A 486 -8.01 -0.17 -5.26
C GLY A 486 -7.92 -0.81 -6.66
N PRO A 487 -7.75 0.00 -7.72
CA PRO A 487 -7.69 -0.43 -9.12
C PRO A 487 -6.33 -1.08 -9.47
N SER A 488 -5.58 -1.56 -8.46
CA SER A 488 -4.27 -2.15 -8.69
C SER A 488 -4.41 -3.39 -9.58
N GLN A 489 -3.68 -3.38 -10.69
CA GLN A 489 -3.52 -4.53 -11.56
C GLN A 489 -2.33 -5.41 -11.15
N ALA A 490 -1.66 -5.11 -10.03
CA ALA A 490 -0.57 -5.96 -9.55
C ALA A 490 -1.13 -7.28 -8.99
N ILE A 491 -0.57 -8.41 -9.42
CA ILE A 491 -0.85 -9.72 -8.82
C ILE A 491 -0.01 -9.81 -7.55
N VAL A 492 -0.66 -9.84 -6.39
CA VAL A 492 -0.02 -9.94 -5.08
C VAL A 492 -0.63 -11.12 -4.33
N SER A 493 0.21 -11.96 -3.75
CA SER A 493 -0.22 -12.98 -2.78
C SER A 493 -0.29 -12.34 -1.41
N LEU A 494 -1.50 -12.30 -0.84
CA LEU A 494 -1.79 -11.64 0.42
C LEU A 494 -1.74 -12.64 1.58
N GLU A 495 -1.52 -12.12 2.78
CA GLU A 495 -1.72 -12.87 4.02
C GLU A 495 -3.12 -12.59 4.57
N TRP A 496 -3.61 -13.51 5.42
CA TRP A 496 -4.93 -13.40 6.03
C TRP A 496 -4.99 -12.40 7.20
N ASP A 497 -3.84 -11.96 7.71
CA ASP A 497 -3.71 -11.05 8.85
C ASP A 497 -4.53 -9.75 8.69
N SER A 498 -4.43 -9.12 7.54
CA SER A 498 -5.01 -7.82 7.24
C SER A 498 -6.54 -7.87 7.14
N ILE A 499 -7.11 -8.91 6.54
CA ILE A 499 -8.56 -9.09 6.45
C ILE A 499 -9.17 -9.44 7.81
N TRP A 500 -8.48 -10.26 8.63
CA TRP A 500 -8.93 -10.57 9.98
C TRP A 500 -8.80 -9.38 10.94
N ALA A 501 -7.73 -8.59 10.84
CA ALA A 501 -7.59 -7.35 11.58
C ALA A 501 -8.70 -6.34 11.23
N MET A 502 -9.17 -6.35 9.98
CA MET A 502 -10.31 -5.54 9.54
C MET A 502 -11.63 -6.09 10.09
N ASN A 503 -11.81 -7.41 10.05
CA ASN A 503 -12.97 -8.07 10.64
C ASN A 503 -13.12 -7.76 12.13
N LYS A 504 -12.02 -7.84 12.88
CA LYS A 504 -11.97 -7.43 14.29
C LYS A 504 -12.49 -6.01 14.51
N LYS A 505 -12.11 -5.04 13.67
CA LYS A 505 -12.58 -3.65 13.81
C LYS A 505 -14.08 -3.51 13.60
N VAL A 506 -14.70 -4.41 12.84
CA VAL A 506 -16.14 -4.45 12.60
C VAL A 506 -16.88 -5.11 13.77
N ILE A 507 -16.39 -6.26 14.25
CA ILE A 507 -17.06 -7.05 15.30
C ILE A 507 -16.80 -6.52 16.72
N ASP A 508 -15.62 -5.95 16.99
CA ASP A 508 -15.22 -5.58 18.35
C ASP A 508 -16.20 -4.61 19.05
N PRO A 509 -16.73 -3.55 18.41
CA PRO A 509 -17.64 -2.61 19.06
C PRO A 509 -19.03 -3.17 19.39
N VAL A 510 -19.40 -4.31 18.79
CA VAL A 510 -20.77 -4.89 18.84
C VAL A 510 -20.80 -6.31 19.40
N ALA A 511 -19.65 -6.96 19.58
CA ALA A 511 -19.57 -8.32 20.10
C ALA A 511 -19.81 -8.36 21.63
N PRO A 512 -20.82 -9.10 22.12
CA PRO A 512 -21.05 -9.28 23.55
C PRO A 512 -19.87 -10.01 24.22
N ARG A 513 -19.59 -9.64 25.47
CA ARG A 513 -18.49 -10.18 26.27
C ARG A 513 -18.99 -11.25 27.21
N HIS A 514 -18.44 -12.45 27.09
CA HIS A 514 -18.72 -13.61 27.94
C HIS A 514 -17.42 -14.16 28.52
N TRP A 515 -17.54 -15.10 29.46
CA TRP A 515 -16.39 -15.77 30.06
C TRP A 515 -16.46 -17.27 29.80
N ALA A 516 -15.30 -17.87 29.57
CA ALA A 516 -15.15 -19.30 29.46
C ALA A 516 -13.83 -19.72 30.11
N ILE A 517 -13.85 -20.83 30.83
CA ILE A 517 -12.68 -21.40 31.51
C ILE A 517 -12.46 -22.80 30.95
N VAL A 518 -11.21 -23.09 30.57
CA VAL A 518 -10.86 -24.40 29.99
C VAL A 518 -11.00 -25.47 31.08
N GLN A 519 -11.79 -26.50 30.81
CA GLN A 519 -12.20 -27.47 31.83
C GLN A 519 -11.01 -28.22 32.44
N ALA A 520 -10.08 -28.67 31.59
CA ALA A 520 -8.86 -29.37 32.05
C ALA A 520 -7.85 -28.46 32.79
N LYS A 521 -8.05 -27.15 32.73
CA LYS A 521 -7.16 -26.11 33.29
C LYS A 521 -7.93 -25.16 34.22
N SER A 522 -9.00 -25.62 34.85
CA SER A 522 -9.77 -24.82 35.81
C SER A 522 -9.23 -25.01 37.22
N VAL A 523 -9.06 -23.91 37.96
CA VAL A 523 -8.63 -23.93 39.37
C VAL A 523 -9.74 -23.38 40.26
N PRO A 524 -10.16 -24.11 41.30
CA PRO A 524 -11.13 -23.63 42.27
C PRO A 524 -10.53 -22.55 43.18
N VAL A 525 -11.31 -21.51 43.46
CA VAL A 525 -10.94 -20.41 44.37
C VAL A 525 -12.07 -20.17 45.36
N THR A 526 -11.71 -20.05 46.64
CA THR A 526 -12.63 -19.67 47.72
C THR A 526 -12.44 -18.20 48.08
N ILE A 527 -13.51 -17.40 48.01
CA ILE A 527 -13.54 -15.97 48.31
C ILE A 527 -14.17 -15.74 49.69
N LYS A 528 -13.34 -15.30 50.65
CA LYS A 528 -13.78 -14.82 51.96
C LYS A 528 -14.36 -13.41 51.83
N GLY A 529 -15.54 -13.19 52.40
CA GLY A 529 -16.30 -11.94 52.22
C GLY A 529 -17.19 -11.91 50.96
N GLY A 530 -17.30 -13.01 50.23
CA GLY A 530 -18.29 -13.20 49.17
C GLY A 530 -19.71 -13.49 49.71
N PRO A 531 -20.72 -13.59 48.83
CA PRO A 531 -22.11 -13.82 49.24
C PRO A 531 -22.31 -15.23 49.84
N SER A 532 -23.12 -15.32 50.91
CA SER A 532 -23.37 -16.58 51.64
C SER A 532 -24.19 -17.60 50.84
N ALA A 533 -25.00 -17.14 49.89
CA ALA A 533 -25.67 -17.94 48.88
C ALA A 533 -25.44 -17.32 47.49
N PRO A 534 -25.44 -18.10 46.40
CA PRO A 534 -25.26 -17.56 45.06
C PRO A 534 -26.29 -16.46 44.74
N GLU A 535 -25.82 -15.30 44.28
CA GLU A 535 -26.67 -14.18 43.87
C GLU A 535 -26.49 -13.87 42.38
N MET A 536 -27.55 -13.45 41.69
CA MET A 536 -27.50 -13.04 40.28
C MET A 536 -27.56 -11.53 40.15
N LYS A 537 -26.64 -10.94 39.39
CA LYS A 537 -26.68 -9.51 39.04
C LYS A 537 -26.70 -9.30 37.54
N SER A 538 -27.38 -8.24 37.11
CA SER A 538 -27.35 -7.79 35.72
C SER A 538 -26.07 -6.99 35.48
N VAL A 539 -25.29 -7.38 34.48
CA VAL A 539 -24.07 -6.69 34.08
C VAL A 539 -24.09 -6.40 32.58
N PRO A 540 -23.52 -5.27 32.12
CA PRO A 540 -23.47 -4.96 30.69
C PRO A 540 -22.72 -6.04 29.89
N LYS A 541 -23.29 -6.47 28.75
CA LYS A 541 -22.60 -7.34 27.79
C LYS A 541 -21.42 -6.63 27.13
N HIS A 542 -21.45 -5.30 27.03
CA HIS A 542 -20.34 -4.52 26.48
C HIS A 542 -20.18 -3.16 27.18
N LYS A 543 -19.11 -2.99 27.95
CA LYS A 543 -18.88 -1.81 28.82
C LYS A 543 -18.87 -0.46 28.10
N LYS A 544 -18.55 -0.44 26.80
CA LYS A 544 -18.47 0.78 25.99
C LYS A 544 -19.66 0.95 25.03
N ASN A 545 -20.58 0.00 25.00
CA ASN A 545 -21.70 0.01 24.07
C ASN A 545 -22.97 -0.54 24.78
N PRO A 546 -23.75 0.34 25.42
CA PRO A 546 -24.98 -0.04 26.12
C PRO A 546 -26.01 -0.75 25.22
N ASP A 547 -26.02 -0.47 23.91
CA ASP A 547 -27.01 -1.01 22.96
C ASP A 547 -26.91 -2.54 22.78
N VAL A 548 -25.79 -3.16 23.18
CA VAL A 548 -25.59 -4.62 23.16
C VAL A 548 -26.41 -5.31 24.26
N GLY A 549 -26.86 -4.56 25.27
CA GLY A 549 -27.69 -5.03 26.37
C GLY A 549 -26.89 -5.59 27.55
N GLU A 550 -27.59 -6.31 28.43
CA GLU A 550 -27.07 -6.85 29.68
C GLU A 550 -27.14 -8.38 29.70
N LYS A 551 -26.36 -9.00 30.59
CA LYS A 551 -26.32 -10.44 30.87
C LYS A 551 -26.43 -10.68 32.37
N LYS A 552 -26.90 -11.87 32.76
CA LYS A 552 -26.99 -12.25 34.16
C LYS A 552 -25.72 -12.97 34.59
N THR A 553 -25.01 -12.45 35.57
CA THR A 553 -23.81 -13.08 36.13
C THR A 553 -24.08 -13.58 37.54
N VAL A 554 -23.70 -14.82 37.82
CA VAL A 554 -23.84 -15.47 39.13
C VAL A 554 -22.58 -15.18 39.96
N TYR A 555 -22.76 -14.66 41.16
CA TYR A 555 -21.72 -14.35 42.13
C TYR A 555 -21.82 -15.37 43.28
N SER A 556 -20.70 -15.98 43.65
CA SER A 556 -20.62 -17.03 44.67
C SER A 556 -19.25 -17.02 45.35
N SER A 557 -19.20 -17.31 46.65
CA SER A 557 -17.92 -17.48 47.36
C SER A 557 -17.01 -18.56 46.76
N ASN A 558 -17.55 -19.49 45.96
CA ASN A 558 -16.75 -20.48 45.26
C ASN A 558 -16.75 -20.20 43.75
N ILE A 559 -15.58 -19.92 43.20
CA ILE A 559 -15.39 -19.63 41.78
C ILE A 559 -14.35 -20.57 41.15
N LEU A 560 -14.29 -20.52 39.82
CA LEU A 560 -13.27 -21.10 38.98
C LEU A 560 -12.49 -19.99 38.29
N VAL A 561 -11.19 -20.19 38.12
CA VAL A 561 -10.29 -19.33 37.33
C VAL A 561 -9.41 -20.20 36.42
N ASP A 562 -8.78 -19.61 35.40
CA ASP A 562 -7.83 -20.32 34.55
C ASP A 562 -6.52 -20.67 35.29
N GLN A 563 -5.96 -21.84 35.01
CA GLN A 563 -4.70 -22.34 35.59
C GLN A 563 -3.52 -21.38 35.39
N GLU A 564 -3.43 -20.78 34.21
CA GLU A 564 -2.34 -19.84 33.85
C GLU A 564 -2.41 -18.57 34.71
N ASP A 565 -3.62 -18.10 35.02
CA ASP A 565 -3.82 -16.98 35.94
C ASP A 565 -3.47 -17.37 37.37
N ALA A 566 -4.00 -18.51 37.83
CA ALA A 566 -3.75 -19.04 39.16
C ALA A 566 -2.25 -19.22 39.44
N GLN A 567 -1.49 -19.72 38.46
CA GLN A 567 -0.04 -19.86 38.58
C GLN A 567 0.67 -18.52 38.67
N SER A 568 0.18 -17.51 37.94
CA SER A 568 0.81 -16.19 37.88
C SER A 568 0.71 -15.41 39.18
N PHE A 569 -0.23 -15.72 40.09
CA PHE A 569 -0.47 -14.93 41.30
C PHE A 569 0.70 -14.99 42.29
N GLU A 570 1.05 -13.80 42.80
CA GLU A 570 2.04 -13.61 43.86
C GLU A 570 1.36 -13.58 45.24
N ASP A 571 2.13 -13.83 46.30
CA ASP A 571 1.62 -13.82 47.67
C ASP A 571 1.15 -12.40 48.05
N GLN A 572 -0.03 -12.30 48.66
CA GLN A 572 -0.65 -11.02 49.06
C GLN A 572 -0.92 -10.06 47.89
N GLU A 573 -0.93 -10.57 46.66
CA GLU A 573 -1.21 -9.75 45.48
C GLU A 573 -2.69 -9.38 45.40
N GLU A 574 -2.96 -8.11 45.10
CA GLU A 574 -4.31 -7.62 44.80
C GLU A 574 -4.61 -7.77 43.31
N VAL A 575 -5.67 -8.52 42.99
CA VAL A 575 -6.12 -8.82 41.63
C VAL A 575 -7.55 -8.33 41.42
N THR A 576 -7.90 -7.93 40.20
CA THR A 576 -9.29 -7.59 39.85
C THR A 576 -10.01 -8.81 39.27
N LEU A 577 -11.10 -9.22 39.93
CA LEU A 577 -12.13 -10.07 39.38
C LEU A 577 -13.02 -9.21 38.47
N MET A 578 -12.95 -9.43 37.15
CA MET A 578 -13.65 -8.58 36.21
C MET A 578 -15.15 -8.54 36.50
N ASP A 579 -15.73 -7.34 36.52
CA ASP A 579 -17.15 -7.07 36.85
C ASP A 579 -17.63 -7.50 38.25
N TRP A 580 -16.68 -7.79 39.17
CA TRP A 580 -16.97 -7.97 40.59
C TRP A 580 -16.26 -6.93 41.45
N GLY A 581 -14.94 -6.81 41.34
CA GLY A 581 -14.13 -5.96 42.20
C GLY A 581 -12.75 -6.54 42.45
N ASN A 582 -12.00 -5.97 43.39
CA ASN A 582 -10.68 -6.49 43.73
C ASN A 582 -10.77 -7.60 44.80
N ALA A 583 -9.79 -8.49 44.79
CA ALA A 583 -9.57 -9.53 45.78
C ALA A 583 -8.07 -9.71 46.06
N ILE A 584 -7.72 -10.07 47.28
CA ILE A 584 -6.33 -10.24 47.72
C ILE A 584 -6.02 -11.73 47.86
N VAL A 585 -4.99 -12.21 47.17
CA VAL A 585 -4.55 -13.60 47.22
C VAL A 585 -3.89 -13.91 48.57
N ARG A 586 -4.46 -14.84 49.34
CA ARG A 586 -3.95 -15.18 50.68
C ARG A 586 -3.15 -16.47 50.71
N SER A 587 -3.62 -17.50 50.00
CA SER A 587 -2.93 -18.78 49.95
C SER A 587 -3.15 -19.46 48.60
N LYS A 588 -2.14 -20.22 48.19
CA LYS A 588 -2.10 -20.98 46.94
C LYS A 588 -1.59 -22.37 47.25
N THR A 589 -2.35 -23.41 46.91
CA THR A 589 -1.94 -24.81 47.08
C THR A 589 -1.52 -25.38 45.73
N THR A 590 -0.37 -26.04 45.68
CA THR A 590 0.14 -26.71 44.47
C THR A 590 0.29 -28.21 44.68
N ASN A 591 0.13 -28.98 43.62
CA ASN A 591 0.42 -30.42 43.60
C ASN A 591 1.91 -30.70 43.31
N ALA A 592 2.28 -31.98 43.31
CA ALA A 592 3.66 -32.42 43.05
C ALA A 592 4.21 -32.07 41.65
N SER A 593 3.34 -31.79 40.66
CA SER A 593 3.75 -31.36 39.31
C SER A 593 3.85 -29.83 39.19
N GLY A 594 3.64 -29.08 40.27
CA GLY A 594 3.71 -27.61 40.30
C GLY A 594 2.44 -26.92 39.77
N GLN A 595 1.35 -27.65 39.52
CA GLN A 595 0.06 -27.08 39.17
C GLN A 595 -0.70 -26.64 40.42
N VAL A 596 -1.35 -25.49 40.35
CA VAL A 596 -2.20 -24.94 41.43
C VAL A 596 -3.51 -25.73 41.49
N THR A 597 -3.85 -26.25 42.67
CA THR A 597 -5.08 -27.03 42.90
C THR A 597 -6.18 -26.25 43.61
N SER A 598 -5.83 -25.21 44.38
CA SER A 598 -6.79 -24.35 45.06
C SER A 598 -6.17 -23.02 45.47
N ILE A 599 -6.99 -21.96 45.55
CA ILE A 599 -6.58 -20.63 46.04
C ILE A 599 -7.61 -20.13 47.06
N GLU A 600 -7.14 -19.44 48.10
CA GLU A 600 -8.01 -18.61 48.96
C GLU A 600 -7.73 -17.12 48.71
N MET A 601 -8.81 -16.35 48.57
CA MET A 601 -8.76 -14.89 48.41
C MET A 601 -9.68 -14.18 49.42
N ASP A 602 -9.31 -12.97 49.81
CA ASP A 602 -10.19 -12.06 50.56
C ASP A 602 -10.77 -11.01 49.62
N LEU A 603 -12.09 -10.81 49.64
CA LEU A 603 -12.75 -9.78 48.83
C LEU A 603 -12.41 -8.37 49.35
N HIS A 604 -12.01 -7.48 48.45
CA HIS A 604 -11.62 -6.10 48.77
C HIS A 604 -12.29 -5.11 47.81
N LEU A 605 -13.58 -4.82 48.04
CA LEU A 605 -14.37 -3.97 47.14
C LEU A 605 -14.00 -2.47 47.18
N ASP A 606 -13.35 -2.02 48.25
CA ASP A 606 -12.82 -0.65 48.37
C ASP A 606 -11.57 -0.40 47.51
N GLY A 607 -11.02 -1.47 46.91
CA GLY A 607 -9.81 -1.43 46.09
C GLY A 607 -9.99 -0.71 44.76
N ASP A 608 -8.95 0.00 44.32
CA ASP A 608 -8.94 0.67 43.00
C ASP A 608 -8.44 -0.29 41.91
N PHE A 609 -9.36 -0.77 41.07
CA PHE A 609 -9.07 -1.63 39.91
C PHE A 609 -8.10 -1.03 38.88
N LYS A 610 -7.77 0.27 38.97
CA LYS A 610 -6.74 0.90 38.13
C LYS A 610 -5.32 0.62 38.64
N LYS A 611 -5.16 0.27 39.91
CA LYS A 611 -3.87 0.01 40.57
C LYS A 611 -3.42 -1.45 40.49
N THR A 612 -4.35 -2.37 40.27
CA THR A 612 -4.07 -3.81 40.13
C THR A 612 -3.37 -4.11 38.81
N LYS A 613 -2.32 -4.95 38.84
CA LYS A 613 -1.60 -5.39 37.63
C LYS A 613 -2.39 -6.44 36.83
N LYS A 614 -3.15 -7.30 37.52
CA LYS A 614 -3.82 -8.47 36.93
C LYS A 614 -5.34 -8.30 37.00
N LYS A 615 -6.00 -8.57 35.87
CA LYS A 615 -7.46 -8.58 35.72
C LYS A 615 -7.87 -9.89 35.09
N ILE A 616 -8.66 -10.67 35.81
CA ILE A 616 -8.93 -12.06 35.46
C ILE A 616 -10.42 -12.31 35.22
N THR A 617 -10.68 -13.31 34.37
CA THR A 617 -12.00 -13.88 34.13
C THR A 617 -12.25 -14.97 35.16
N TRP A 618 -13.51 -15.13 35.56
CA TRP A 618 -13.91 -16.10 36.58
C TRP A 618 -15.31 -16.62 36.25
N LEU A 619 -15.67 -17.79 36.78
CA LEU A 619 -17.03 -18.34 36.73
C LEU A 619 -17.40 -18.83 38.13
N ALA A 620 -18.65 -18.66 38.57
CA ALA A 620 -19.12 -19.35 39.76
C ALA A 620 -19.01 -20.87 39.58
N GLN A 621 -18.62 -21.59 40.63
CA GLN A 621 -18.65 -23.05 40.60
C GLN A 621 -20.08 -23.55 40.32
N PRO A 622 -20.24 -24.60 39.50
CA PRO A 622 -21.56 -25.07 39.10
C PRO A 622 -22.34 -25.61 40.30
N THR A 623 -23.61 -25.22 40.39
CA THR A 623 -24.60 -25.75 41.34
C THR A 623 -25.79 -26.32 40.57
N PRO A 624 -26.64 -27.18 41.16
CA PRO A 624 -27.85 -27.68 40.49
C PRO A 624 -28.75 -26.54 39.98
N GLU A 625 -28.82 -25.43 40.72
CA GLU A 625 -29.64 -24.26 40.38
C GLU A 625 -28.96 -23.34 39.36
N ASN A 626 -27.63 -23.32 39.30
CA ASN A 626 -26.83 -22.51 38.37
C ASN A 626 -25.75 -23.38 37.70
N PRO A 627 -26.11 -24.20 36.71
CA PRO A 627 -25.15 -25.04 36.00
C PRO A 627 -24.25 -24.19 35.08
N LEU A 628 -23.01 -24.62 34.91
CA LEU A 628 -22.15 -24.14 33.83
C LEU A 628 -22.40 -24.95 32.56
N ILE A 629 -22.25 -24.31 31.41
CA ILE A 629 -22.56 -24.91 30.12
C ILE A 629 -21.27 -25.46 29.51
N PRO A 630 -21.22 -26.77 29.17
CA PRO A 630 -20.11 -27.33 28.41
C PRO A 630 -20.07 -26.73 27.01
N VAL A 631 -18.91 -26.18 26.64
CA VAL A 631 -18.66 -25.62 25.32
C VAL A 631 -17.36 -26.18 24.74
N THR A 632 -17.31 -26.30 23.43
CA THR A 632 -16.11 -26.70 22.69
C THR A 632 -15.58 -25.51 21.91
N LEU A 633 -14.38 -25.05 22.26
CA LEU A 633 -13.68 -24.00 21.54
C LEU A 633 -12.91 -24.62 20.37
N LEU A 634 -13.30 -24.26 19.15
CA LEU A 634 -12.69 -24.73 17.90
C LEU A 634 -11.69 -23.71 17.38
N ASP A 635 -10.50 -24.17 17.02
CA ASP A 635 -9.49 -23.36 16.38
C ASP A 635 -8.87 -24.11 15.19
N TYR A 636 -8.42 -23.39 14.17
CA TYR A 636 -8.08 -23.98 12.88
C TYR A 636 -6.74 -23.48 12.33
N ASP A 637 -5.97 -24.38 11.73
CA ASP A 637 -4.74 -24.10 10.99
C ASP A 637 -4.99 -23.96 9.47
N TYR A 638 -3.93 -23.67 8.72
CA TYR A 638 -3.90 -23.77 7.26
C TYR A 638 -3.97 -25.23 6.80
N LEU A 639 -4.63 -25.46 5.66
CA LEU A 639 -4.76 -26.78 5.05
C LEU A 639 -3.47 -27.28 4.40
N ILE A 640 -2.55 -26.38 4.08
CA ILE A 640 -1.26 -26.71 3.46
C ILE A 640 -0.10 -26.04 4.20
N THR A 641 1.04 -26.71 4.19
CA THR A 641 2.29 -26.26 4.83
C THR A 641 3.12 -25.32 3.95
N LYS A 642 2.88 -25.33 2.62
CA LYS A 642 3.60 -24.51 1.65
C LYS A 642 2.86 -23.20 1.35
N LYS A 643 3.59 -22.07 1.36
CA LYS A 643 3.02 -20.73 1.10
C LYS A 643 2.29 -20.61 -0.23
N LYS A 644 2.83 -21.23 -1.28
CA LYS A 644 2.26 -21.24 -2.62
C LYS A 644 2.63 -22.56 -3.29
N LEU A 645 1.63 -23.24 -3.83
CA LEU A 645 1.86 -24.41 -4.67
C LEU A 645 2.18 -23.96 -6.10
N GLU A 646 3.24 -24.49 -6.68
CA GLU A 646 3.59 -24.36 -8.09
C GLU A 646 2.79 -25.37 -8.94
N GLU A 647 2.81 -25.23 -10.27
CA GLU A 647 1.96 -26.02 -11.18
C GLU A 647 2.25 -27.53 -11.13
N ASN A 648 3.50 -27.90 -10.91
CA ASN A 648 3.96 -29.30 -10.85
C ASN A 648 3.96 -29.88 -9.42
N ASP A 649 3.56 -29.09 -8.42
CA ASP A 649 3.49 -29.59 -7.05
C ASP A 649 2.31 -30.56 -6.88
N ASN A 650 2.58 -31.74 -6.32
CA ASN A 650 1.53 -32.62 -5.84
C ASN A 650 0.99 -32.08 -4.50
N VAL A 651 -0.32 -31.91 -4.42
CA VAL A 651 -0.98 -31.33 -3.24
C VAL A 651 -0.79 -32.21 -2.00
N ASN A 652 -0.76 -33.54 -2.19
CA ASN A 652 -0.69 -34.50 -1.09
C ASN A 652 0.58 -34.35 -0.25
N ASP A 653 1.67 -33.90 -0.86
CA ASP A 653 2.98 -33.76 -0.20
C ASP A 653 3.02 -32.57 0.77
N PHE A 654 2.05 -31.66 0.68
CA PHE A 654 2.01 -30.41 1.44
C PHE A 654 0.78 -30.29 2.34
N ILE A 655 0.01 -31.36 2.56
CA ILE A 655 -1.14 -31.35 3.46
C ILE A 655 -0.66 -31.15 4.90
N THR A 656 -1.31 -30.25 5.62
CA THR A 656 -1.03 -30.06 7.05
C THR A 656 -1.62 -31.22 7.85
N PRO A 657 -0.84 -31.95 8.68
CA PRO A 657 -1.32 -33.16 9.36
C PRO A 657 -2.47 -32.94 10.34
N VAL A 658 -2.42 -31.85 11.12
CA VAL A 658 -3.44 -31.49 12.11
C VAL A 658 -3.85 -30.04 11.86
N THR A 659 -5.13 -29.83 11.59
CA THR A 659 -5.65 -28.51 11.18
C THR A 659 -6.89 -28.07 11.96
N GLU A 660 -7.43 -28.92 12.82
CA GLU A 660 -8.55 -28.62 13.71
C GLU A 660 -8.12 -28.94 15.14
N PHE A 661 -8.31 -27.97 16.04
CA PHE A 661 -8.01 -28.08 17.46
C PHE A 661 -9.30 -27.85 18.23
N ARG A 662 -9.60 -28.77 19.16
CA ARG A 662 -10.78 -28.76 20.01
C ARG A 662 -10.35 -28.61 21.46
N GLU A 663 -10.85 -27.60 22.15
CA GLU A 663 -10.57 -27.39 23.58
C GLU A 663 -11.89 -27.33 24.36
N ALA A 664 -12.08 -28.26 25.29
CA ALA A 664 -13.26 -28.30 26.16
C ALA A 664 -13.19 -27.20 27.22
N ALA A 665 -14.27 -26.42 27.34
CA ALA A 665 -14.39 -25.33 28.30
C ALA A 665 -15.79 -25.29 28.93
N LEU A 666 -15.90 -24.53 30.01
CA LEU A 666 -17.15 -24.23 30.70
C LEU A 666 -17.45 -22.75 30.51
N ALA A 667 -18.69 -22.42 30.17
CA ALA A 667 -19.17 -21.05 30.03
C ALA A 667 -20.40 -20.80 30.91
N ASP A 668 -20.73 -19.53 31.12
CA ASP A 668 -21.94 -19.13 31.82
C ASP A 668 -23.22 -19.44 31.01
N ALA A 669 -24.38 -19.53 31.68
CA ALA A 669 -25.65 -19.89 31.05
C ALA A 669 -26.11 -18.93 29.92
N ASN A 670 -25.60 -17.70 29.85
CA ASN A 670 -26.02 -16.74 28.84
C ASN A 670 -25.60 -17.16 27.42
N VAL A 671 -24.72 -18.15 27.26
CA VAL A 671 -24.36 -18.65 25.92
C VAL A 671 -25.45 -19.50 25.27
N GLN A 672 -26.44 -19.99 26.03
CA GLN A 672 -27.53 -20.81 25.50
C GLN A 672 -28.50 -20.00 24.64
N ASP A 673 -28.60 -18.70 24.88
CA ASP A 673 -29.51 -17.80 24.14
C ASP A 673 -28.96 -17.41 22.75
N LEU A 674 -27.75 -17.85 22.41
CA LEU A 674 -27.09 -17.50 21.16
C LEU A 674 -27.67 -18.26 19.97
N LYS A 675 -27.78 -17.57 18.85
CA LYS A 675 -28.18 -18.16 17.57
C LYS A 675 -26.96 -18.49 16.74
N LYS A 676 -27.03 -19.56 15.97
CA LYS A 676 -25.93 -19.95 15.06
C LYS A 676 -25.57 -18.76 14.16
N GLY A 677 -24.28 -18.43 14.12
CA GLY A 677 -23.75 -17.26 13.41
C GLY A 677 -23.55 -16.01 14.28
N ASP A 678 -24.04 -15.99 15.52
CA ASP A 678 -23.76 -14.90 16.46
C ASP A 678 -22.27 -14.90 16.80
N TYR A 679 -21.64 -13.73 16.70
CA TYR A 679 -20.26 -13.51 17.11
C TYR A 679 -20.21 -12.89 18.50
N MET A 680 -19.21 -13.29 19.28
CA MET A 680 -19.01 -12.85 20.66
C MET A 680 -17.52 -12.83 21.00
N GLN A 681 -17.19 -12.35 22.19
CA GLN A 681 -15.84 -12.49 22.74
C GLN A 681 -15.88 -13.21 24.07
N PHE A 682 -15.15 -14.32 24.17
CA PHE A 682 -14.70 -14.83 25.46
C PHE A 682 -13.52 -13.97 25.90
N GLU A 683 -13.72 -13.12 26.91
CA GLU A 683 -12.68 -12.19 27.34
C GLU A 683 -11.40 -12.96 27.67
N ARG A 684 -10.27 -12.42 27.20
CA ARG A 684 -8.93 -13.02 27.33
C ARG A 684 -8.70 -14.34 26.57
N LYS A 685 -9.71 -14.97 25.97
CA LYS A 685 -9.55 -16.12 25.06
C LYS A 685 -9.56 -15.71 23.58
N GLY A 686 -10.48 -14.82 23.19
CA GLY A 686 -10.57 -14.33 21.81
C GLY A 686 -12.01 -14.09 21.35
N TYR A 687 -12.16 -13.82 20.06
CA TYR A 687 -13.47 -13.69 19.42
C TYR A 687 -13.89 -15.05 18.86
N PHE A 688 -15.19 -15.33 18.93
CA PHE A 688 -15.76 -16.60 18.51
C PHE A 688 -17.07 -16.36 17.76
N VAL A 689 -17.42 -17.27 16.86
CA VAL A 689 -18.76 -17.39 16.27
C VAL A 689 -19.38 -18.70 16.72
N PHE A 690 -20.64 -18.65 17.14
CA PHE A 690 -21.37 -19.85 17.56
C PHE A 690 -21.78 -20.68 16.34
N ASP A 691 -21.35 -21.96 16.29
CA ASP A 691 -21.57 -22.84 15.14
C ASP A 691 -22.72 -23.86 15.33
N GLY A 692 -23.30 -23.88 16.53
CA GLY A 692 -24.40 -24.78 16.92
C GLY A 692 -23.98 -25.84 17.93
N ALA A 693 -24.85 -26.82 18.15
CA ALA A 693 -24.53 -27.97 18.99
C ALA A 693 -23.67 -28.98 18.22
N GLY A 694 -22.59 -29.45 18.85
CA GLY A 694 -21.75 -30.53 18.38
C GLY A 694 -22.41 -31.91 18.54
N ALA A 695 -21.77 -32.95 18.02
CA ALA A 695 -22.28 -34.32 18.07
C ALA A 695 -22.42 -34.87 19.50
N ASP A 696 -21.66 -34.34 20.45
CA ASP A 696 -21.70 -34.69 21.88
C ASP A 696 -22.69 -33.85 22.69
N GLY A 697 -23.46 -32.96 22.02
CA GLY A 697 -24.38 -32.04 22.67
C GLY A 697 -23.73 -30.79 23.27
N SER A 698 -22.39 -30.65 23.22
CA SER A 698 -21.69 -29.43 23.63
C SER A 698 -21.92 -28.30 22.62
N LEU A 699 -21.92 -27.05 23.08
CA LEU A 699 -22.04 -25.90 22.18
C LEU A 699 -20.67 -25.61 21.53
N GLU A 700 -20.58 -25.65 20.20
CA GLU A 700 -19.34 -25.42 19.45
C GLU A 700 -19.15 -23.94 19.08
N PHE A 701 -17.97 -23.40 19.37
CA PHE A 701 -17.60 -22.01 19.10
C PHE A 701 -16.34 -21.95 18.25
N ILE A 702 -16.43 -21.42 17.03
CA ILE A 702 -15.30 -21.27 16.12
C ILE A 702 -14.55 -19.98 16.42
N ARG A 703 -13.25 -20.08 16.68
CA ARG A 703 -12.37 -18.92 16.89
C ARG A 703 -12.28 -18.07 15.63
N ILE A 704 -12.61 -16.79 15.78
CA ILE A 704 -12.42 -15.75 14.78
C ILE A 704 -11.01 -15.15 14.97
N PRO A 705 -10.13 -15.22 13.96
CA PRO A 705 -8.78 -14.66 14.09
C PRO A 705 -8.80 -13.14 14.31
N ASP A 706 -7.87 -12.64 15.12
CA ASP A 706 -7.81 -11.23 15.51
C ASP A 706 -6.88 -10.37 14.63
N GLY A 707 -6.25 -11.01 13.63
CA GLY A 707 -5.33 -10.40 12.68
C GLY A 707 -3.89 -10.27 13.16
N LYS A 708 -3.53 -10.76 14.35
CA LYS A 708 -2.13 -10.80 14.79
C LYS A 708 -1.40 -11.99 14.18
N ALA A 709 -0.20 -11.76 13.65
CA ALA A 709 0.63 -12.80 13.05
C ALA A 709 0.84 -14.03 13.95
N ALA A 710 1.01 -13.83 15.27
CA ALA A 710 1.18 -14.93 16.22
C ALA A 710 -0.06 -15.84 16.35
N GLY A 711 -1.27 -15.29 16.19
CA GLY A 711 -2.52 -16.07 16.25
C GLY A 711 -2.89 -16.75 14.93
N LEU A 712 -2.19 -16.41 13.84
CA LEU A 712 -2.37 -16.94 12.49
C LEU A 712 -1.18 -17.78 12.01
N ALA A 713 -0.15 -17.92 12.84
CA ALA A 713 0.98 -18.80 12.57
C ALA A 713 0.51 -20.26 12.62
N SER A 714 1.09 -21.11 11.77
CA SER A 714 0.76 -22.53 11.78
C SER A 714 1.19 -23.16 13.10
N LYS A 715 0.31 -24.01 13.64
CA LYS A 715 0.45 -24.74 14.90
C LYS A 715 0.89 -26.18 14.68
N ALA A 716 0.77 -26.68 13.46
CA ALA A 716 1.40 -27.93 13.08
C ALA A 716 2.91 -27.79 13.27
N THR A 717 3.49 -28.61 14.16
CA THR A 717 4.93 -28.82 14.24
C THR A 717 5.41 -29.14 12.83
N PRO A 718 6.43 -28.45 12.27
CA PRO A 718 6.93 -28.79 10.96
C PRO A 718 7.31 -30.28 10.97
N VAL A 719 6.66 -31.06 10.10
CA VAL A 719 7.17 -32.38 9.72
C VAL A 719 8.59 -32.11 9.27
N ALA A 720 9.55 -32.76 9.91
CA ALA A 720 10.93 -32.75 9.49
C ALA A 720 10.97 -33.27 8.04
N VAL A 721 10.96 -32.34 7.08
CA VAL A 721 11.44 -32.62 5.74
C VAL A 721 12.88 -33.00 5.98
N ALA A 722 13.22 -34.24 5.61
CA ALA A 722 14.53 -34.85 5.82
C ALA A 722 15.63 -33.80 5.67
N GLU A 723 16.34 -33.55 6.77
CA GLU A 723 17.62 -32.86 6.73
C GLU A 723 18.46 -33.60 5.69
N GLU A 724 18.76 -32.96 4.56
CA GLU A 724 19.99 -33.29 3.87
C GLU A 724 21.09 -33.13 4.91
N GLU A 725 21.78 -34.22 5.19
CA GLU A 725 22.78 -34.26 6.25
C GLU A 725 23.73 -33.05 6.12
N PRO A 726 24.02 -32.35 7.23
CA PRO A 726 25.07 -31.36 7.22
C PRO A 726 26.35 -32.08 6.86
N THR A 727 26.93 -31.73 5.72
CA THR A 727 28.29 -32.13 5.38
C THR A 727 29.16 -31.63 6.53
N LYS A 728 29.64 -32.58 7.34
CA LYS A 728 30.48 -32.30 8.51
C LYS A 728 31.62 -31.40 8.06
N MET A 729 31.58 -30.14 8.49
CA MET A 729 32.79 -29.33 8.49
C MET A 729 33.83 -30.09 9.32
N TYR A 730 34.97 -30.35 8.71
CA TYR A 730 36.15 -30.83 9.42
C TYR A 730 36.39 -29.93 10.64
N LYS A 731 36.64 -30.57 11.77
CA LYS A 731 37.06 -29.92 13.02
C LYS A 731 38.43 -29.29 12.75
N VAL A 732 38.49 -27.98 12.55
CA VAL A 732 39.74 -27.24 12.54
C VAL A 732 40.04 -26.88 13.98
N GLU A 733 41.13 -27.43 14.53
CA GLU A 733 41.62 -27.04 15.85
C GLU A 733 41.99 -25.56 15.87
N SER A 734 41.71 -24.92 17.00
CA SER A 734 42.09 -23.55 17.32
C SER A 734 43.62 -23.41 17.24
N VAL A 735 44.14 -22.87 16.13
CA VAL A 735 45.52 -22.42 16.03
C VAL A 735 45.51 -20.91 15.91
N TYR A 736 45.33 -20.21 17.03
CA TYR A 736 46.02 -18.94 17.31
C TYR A 736 45.95 -18.71 18.82
N GLY A 737 46.78 -19.46 19.52
CA GLY A 737 47.39 -18.96 20.74
C GLY A 737 48.29 -17.75 20.42
N SER A 738 48.38 -16.87 21.39
CA SER A 738 49.20 -15.67 21.46
C SER A 738 50.60 -15.79 20.84
N ASN A 739 51.01 -14.72 20.15
CA ASN A 739 52.39 -14.33 19.79
C ASN A 739 53.14 -15.19 18.75
N VAL A 740 52.99 -14.92 17.45
CA VAL A 740 54.08 -15.08 16.45
C VAL A 740 53.88 -14.13 15.26
N THR A 741 54.88 -13.32 14.95
CA THR A 741 55.07 -12.56 13.70
C THR A 741 55.50 -13.50 12.56
N PRO A 742 54.89 -13.49 11.36
CA PRO A 742 55.35 -14.35 10.27
C PRO A 742 56.47 -13.69 9.47
N GLU A 743 57.63 -14.34 9.45
CA GLU A 743 58.64 -14.19 8.40
C GLU A 743 58.17 -14.84 7.09
N ALA A 744 58.66 -14.28 5.99
CA ALA A 744 58.34 -14.65 4.61
C ALA A 744 59.06 -15.92 4.15
N ASP A 745 58.33 -16.88 3.58
CA ASP A 745 58.48 -17.35 2.19
C ASP A 745 57.69 -18.66 1.98
N THR A 746 56.75 -18.70 1.03
CA THR A 746 56.27 -19.98 0.46
C THR A 746 56.11 -19.93 -1.06
N LYS A 747 56.62 -20.99 -1.70
CA LYS A 747 56.79 -21.19 -3.14
C LYS A 747 55.52 -21.75 -3.80
N MET A 748 54.60 -20.89 -4.20
CA MET A 748 53.65 -21.15 -5.29
C MET A 748 53.47 -19.86 -6.10
N TYR A 749 53.85 -19.91 -7.38
CA TYR A 749 54.10 -18.79 -8.29
C TYR A 749 55.08 -17.74 -7.75
N LYS A 750 56.35 -17.87 -8.16
CA LYS A 750 57.31 -16.75 -8.07
C LYS A 750 56.79 -15.62 -8.96
N TRP A 751 56.42 -14.51 -8.34
CA TRP A 751 56.39 -13.22 -9.01
C TRP A 751 57.85 -12.92 -9.38
N SER A 752 58.25 -13.26 -10.60
CA SER A 752 59.37 -12.58 -11.24
C SER A 752 58.94 -11.14 -11.36
N ASP A 753 59.82 -10.23 -10.92
CA ASP A 753 59.72 -8.80 -11.20
C ASP A 753 59.12 -8.62 -12.58
N ILE A 754 57.93 -8.02 -12.63
CA ILE A 754 57.39 -7.54 -13.90
C ILE A 754 58.34 -6.39 -14.27
N GLU A 755 59.42 -6.76 -14.95
CA GLU A 755 59.98 -5.96 -16.03
C GLU A 755 58.78 -5.35 -16.75
N SER A 756 58.67 -4.03 -16.63
CA SER A 756 58.25 -3.14 -17.70
C SER A 756 57.68 -3.88 -18.90
N PHE A 757 56.39 -4.21 -18.86
CA PHE A 757 55.63 -4.21 -20.10
C PHE A 757 55.52 -2.75 -20.50
N ASP A 758 56.53 -2.32 -21.25
CA ASP A 758 56.53 -1.14 -22.10
C ASP A 758 55.29 -1.23 -22.99
N PHE A 759 54.15 -0.73 -22.50
CA PHE A 759 53.38 0.15 -23.35
C PHE A 759 54.17 1.43 -23.41
N ASP A 760 55.01 1.51 -24.44
CA ASP A 760 55.77 2.66 -24.88
C ASP A 760 54.78 3.81 -25.17
N TYR A 761 54.36 4.49 -24.10
CA TYR A 761 53.78 5.82 -24.09
C TYR A 761 54.32 6.49 -22.84
N PRO A 762 54.97 7.66 -22.95
CA PRO A 762 55.87 8.14 -21.90
C PRO A 762 55.08 8.48 -20.64
N LEU A 763 55.24 7.70 -19.57
CA LEU A 763 54.78 8.01 -18.21
C LEU A 763 55.77 8.89 -17.43
N THR A 764 56.70 9.52 -18.15
CA THR A 764 57.41 10.72 -17.72
C THR A 764 57.11 11.83 -18.72
N MET A 765 55.90 12.38 -18.65
CA MET A 765 55.63 13.70 -19.21
C MET A 765 55.31 14.66 -18.07
N SER A 766 55.91 15.84 -18.19
CA SER A 766 55.84 16.93 -17.23
C SER A 766 54.41 17.19 -16.77
N SER A 767 54.29 17.81 -15.60
CA SER A 767 53.08 18.40 -15.01
C SER A 767 52.33 19.42 -15.91
N ASP A 768 52.65 19.50 -17.20
CA ASP A 768 52.15 20.49 -18.17
C ASP A 768 51.88 19.87 -19.56
N GLU A 769 51.37 18.64 -19.67
CA GLU A 769 50.72 18.24 -20.92
C GLU A 769 49.45 19.10 -21.12
N LYS A 770 49.52 20.06 -22.05
CA LYS A 770 48.37 20.85 -22.51
C LYS A 770 47.32 19.92 -23.12
N ARG A 771 46.46 19.35 -22.27
CA ARG A 771 45.26 18.62 -22.70
C ARG A 771 44.38 19.55 -23.53
N LEU A 772 43.85 19.04 -24.62
CA LEU A 772 43.01 19.82 -25.53
C LEU A 772 41.70 20.23 -24.84
N PRO A 773 41.13 21.41 -25.18
CA PRO A 773 39.83 21.83 -24.71
C PRO A 773 38.73 20.83 -25.06
N PHE A 774 37.84 20.53 -24.11
CA PHE A 774 36.79 19.52 -24.24
C PHE A 774 35.73 19.89 -25.30
N PRO A 775 35.60 19.12 -26.39
CA PRO A 775 34.59 19.37 -27.42
C PRO A 775 33.19 18.88 -26.97
N PHE A 776 32.43 19.77 -26.33
CA PHE A 776 31.10 19.47 -25.74
C PHE A 776 30.14 18.77 -26.71
N ILE A 777 30.03 19.25 -27.95
CA ILE A 777 29.11 18.67 -28.94
C ILE A 777 29.53 17.25 -29.28
N THR A 778 30.82 17.01 -29.52
CA THR A 778 31.35 15.72 -29.97
C THR A 778 31.23 14.62 -28.92
N PHE A 779 31.44 14.95 -27.64
CA PHE A 779 31.55 13.95 -26.58
C PHE A 779 30.37 13.91 -25.61
N LEU A 780 29.44 14.88 -25.66
CA LEU A 780 28.21 14.84 -24.84
C LEU A 780 26.95 14.75 -25.69
N VAL A 781 26.81 15.60 -26.71
CA VAL A 781 25.55 15.68 -27.47
C VAL A 781 25.48 14.62 -28.57
N LEU A 782 26.53 14.52 -29.39
CA LEU A 782 26.58 13.59 -30.51
C LEU A 782 26.42 12.12 -30.09
N PRO A 783 27.03 11.61 -29.00
CA PRO A 783 26.86 10.23 -28.58
C PRO A 783 25.40 9.90 -28.26
N ASP A 784 24.68 10.77 -27.54
CA ASP A 784 23.27 10.54 -27.20
C ASP A 784 22.37 10.55 -28.45
N VAL A 785 22.64 11.44 -29.41
CA VAL A 785 21.92 11.48 -30.69
C VAL A 785 22.18 10.22 -31.51
N LEU A 786 23.44 9.78 -31.61
CA LEU A 786 23.81 8.55 -32.30
C LEU A 786 23.19 7.32 -31.62
N LEU A 787 23.19 7.28 -30.29
CA LEU A 787 22.55 6.22 -29.52
C LEU A 787 21.04 6.18 -29.80
N ALA A 788 20.36 7.32 -29.79
CA ALA A 788 18.93 7.41 -30.12
C ALA A 788 18.64 6.90 -31.55
N LEU A 789 19.50 7.25 -32.52
CA LEU A 789 19.40 6.77 -33.89
C LEU A 789 19.56 5.25 -33.98
N VAL A 790 20.60 4.70 -33.35
CA VAL A 790 20.86 3.25 -33.32
C VAL A 790 19.68 2.50 -32.71
N LEU A 791 19.10 3.01 -31.62
CA LEU A 791 17.93 2.42 -30.98
C LEU A 791 16.66 2.49 -31.86
N ALA A 792 16.48 3.59 -32.59
CA ALA A 792 15.35 3.78 -33.50
C ALA A 792 15.38 2.85 -34.73
N LEU A 793 16.58 2.47 -35.17
CA LEU A 793 16.80 1.60 -36.34
C LEU A 793 16.52 0.12 -36.07
N GLY A 794 16.44 -0.31 -34.80
CA GLY A 794 16.09 -1.70 -34.46
C GLY A 794 17.11 -2.74 -34.95
N LEU A 795 18.40 -2.42 -34.86
CA LEU A 795 19.50 -3.22 -35.40
C LEU A 795 19.69 -4.58 -34.70
N SER A 796 20.31 -5.52 -35.41
CA SER A 796 20.65 -6.86 -34.88
C SER A 796 21.54 -6.79 -33.63
N LYS A 797 21.54 -7.86 -32.82
CA LYS A 797 22.37 -7.91 -31.60
C LYS A 797 23.87 -7.81 -31.90
N GLN A 798 24.35 -8.47 -32.97
CA GLN A 798 25.76 -8.42 -33.38
C GLN A 798 26.16 -6.98 -33.77
N THR A 799 25.33 -6.31 -34.57
CA THR A 799 25.57 -4.91 -34.95
C THR A 799 25.59 -3.98 -33.73
N ARG A 800 24.69 -4.19 -32.76
CA ARG A 800 24.65 -3.41 -31.52
C ARG A 800 25.91 -3.60 -30.66
N ILE A 801 26.48 -4.80 -30.63
CA ILE A 801 27.76 -5.07 -29.94
C ILE A 801 28.91 -4.29 -30.58
N ILE A 802 29.02 -4.31 -31.91
CA ILE A 802 30.05 -3.57 -32.64
C ILE A 802 29.90 -2.05 -32.41
N LEU A 803 28.67 -1.54 -32.49
CA LEU A 803 28.39 -0.12 -32.25
C LEU A 803 28.68 0.29 -30.80
N PHE A 804 28.43 -0.59 -29.83
CA PHE A 804 28.82 -0.34 -28.45
C PHE A 804 30.34 -0.26 -28.29
N ALA A 805 31.13 -1.10 -28.96
CA ALA A 805 32.59 -1.00 -28.93
C ALA A 805 33.09 0.35 -29.49
N GLY A 806 32.49 0.82 -30.58
CA GLY A 806 32.76 2.16 -31.11
C GLY A 806 32.36 3.29 -30.14
N PHE A 807 31.21 3.16 -29.49
CA PHE A 807 30.73 4.10 -28.46
C PHE A 807 31.68 4.13 -27.25
N ALA A 808 32.15 2.97 -26.79
CA ALA A 808 33.11 2.83 -25.71
C ALA A 808 34.44 3.53 -26.03
N LEU A 809 34.94 3.37 -27.26
CA LEU A 809 36.14 4.07 -27.72
C LEU A 809 35.94 5.59 -27.76
N LEU A 810 34.76 6.07 -28.17
CA LEU A 810 34.41 7.48 -28.17
C LEU A 810 34.39 8.06 -26.74
N CYS A 811 33.77 7.35 -25.79
CA CYS A 811 33.82 7.72 -24.38
C CYS A 811 35.26 7.79 -23.86
N TYR A 812 36.09 6.78 -24.16
CA TYR A 812 37.49 6.75 -23.76
C TYR A 812 38.28 7.94 -24.34
N LYS A 813 38.06 8.29 -25.61
CA LYS A 813 38.67 9.47 -26.24
C LYS A 813 38.24 10.77 -25.56
N GLY A 814 36.98 10.90 -25.14
CA GLY A 814 36.49 12.07 -24.42
C GLY A 814 37.25 12.34 -23.11
N LEU A 815 37.68 11.29 -22.40
CA LEU A 815 38.46 11.40 -21.15
C LEU A 815 39.87 11.97 -21.36
N GLN A 816 40.35 12.07 -22.61
CA GLN A 816 41.68 12.62 -22.92
C GLN A 816 41.70 14.15 -22.96
N TYR A 817 40.53 14.80 -22.95
CA TYR A 817 40.38 16.24 -23.02
C TYR A 817 40.18 16.86 -21.62
N THR A 818 40.23 18.19 -21.53
CA THR A 818 39.97 18.94 -20.31
C THR A 818 39.08 20.14 -20.58
N THR A 819 38.23 20.49 -19.63
CA THR A 819 37.45 21.73 -19.58
C THR A 819 38.29 22.92 -19.10
N GLY A 820 39.49 22.67 -18.56
CA GLY A 820 40.33 23.68 -17.91
C GLY A 820 40.01 23.88 -16.42
N ASP A 821 38.91 23.32 -15.92
CA ASP A 821 38.55 23.30 -14.50
C ASP A 821 38.41 21.87 -14.00
N LYS A 822 39.08 21.53 -12.89
CA LYS A 822 39.12 20.14 -12.40
C LYS A 822 37.77 19.65 -11.90
N MET A 823 36.94 20.52 -11.33
CA MET A 823 35.63 20.13 -10.83
C MET A 823 34.65 19.89 -11.99
N GLN A 824 34.76 20.70 -13.05
CA GLN A 824 34.05 20.44 -14.31
C GLN A 824 34.56 19.17 -15.00
N ASP A 825 35.87 18.91 -15.01
CA ASP A 825 36.45 17.66 -15.53
C ASP A 825 35.87 16.44 -14.80
N TYR A 826 35.77 16.47 -13.47
CA TYR A 826 35.14 15.40 -12.69
C TYR A 826 33.67 15.17 -13.11
N SER A 827 32.90 16.26 -13.23
CA SER A 827 31.50 16.20 -13.62
C SER A 827 31.31 15.69 -15.05
N MET A 828 32.15 16.12 -15.98
CA MET A 828 32.09 15.71 -17.39
C MET A 828 32.52 14.26 -17.55
N GLY A 829 33.60 13.83 -16.90
CA GLY A 829 34.02 12.44 -16.90
C GLY A 829 32.95 11.52 -16.31
N SER A 830 32.33 11.90 -15.19
CA SER A 830 31.20 11.15 -14.61
C SER A 830 30.00 11.09 -15.56
N THR A 831 29.73 12.18 -16.30
CA THR A 831 28.66 12.20 -17.32
C THR A 831 28.96 11.24 -18.47
N ILE A 832 30.20 11.21 -18.97
CA ILE A 832 30.66 10.25 -19.98
C ILE A 832 30.54 8.81 -19.46
N GLY A 833 30.91 8.56 -18.20
CA GLY A 833 30.70 7.26 -17.57
C GLY A 833 29.22 6.86 -17.52
N GLY A 834 28.33 7.81 -17.21
CA GLY A 834 26.88 7.62 -17.26
C GLY A 834 26.37 7.28 -18.67
N GLN A 835 26.91 7.93 -19.70
CA GLN A 835 26.60 7.64 -21.11
C GLN A 835 27.09 6.24 -21.50
N PHE A 836 28.31 5.86 -21.10
CA PHE A 836 28.86 4.52 -21.33
C PHE A 836 27.95 3.43 -20.76
N PHE A 837 27.54 3.53 -19.49
CA PHE A 837 26.67 2.52 -18.88
C PHE A 837 25.23 2.57 -19.41
N THR A 838 24.76 3.75 -19.84
CA THR A 838 23.46 3.86 -20.52
C THR A 838 23.48 3.17 -21.88
N ALA A 839 24.54 3.34 -22.67
CA ALA A 839 24.73 2.65 -23.94
C ALA A 839 24.88 1.14 -23.73
N LEU A 840 25.67 0.69 -22.75
CA LEU A 840 25.81 -0.72 -22.39
C LEU A 840 24.44 -1.34 -22.08
N HIS A 841 23.65 -0.68 -21.23
CA HIS A 841 22.30 -1.13 -20.87
C HIS A 841 21.38 -1.18 -22.09
N LEU A 842 21.25 -0.07 -22.84
CA LEU A 842 20.27 0.06 -23.92
C LEU A 842 20.64 -0.72 -25.20
N LEU A 843 21.93 -0.96 -25.46
CA LEU A 843 22.38 -1.70 -26.63
C LEU A 843 22.53 -3.20 -26.36
N LEU A 844 23.07 -3.58 -25.20
CA LEU A 844 23.50 -4.97 -24.94
C LEU A 844 22.55 -5.76 -24.05
N ILE A 845 21.90 -5.10 -23.08
CA ILE A 845 21.10 -5.79 -22.06
C ILE A 845 19.62 -5.82 -22.44
N VAL A 846 19.07 -4.70 -22.91
CA VAL A 846 17.64 -4.58 -23.24
C VAL A 846 17.41 -4.30 -24.73
N GLU A 847 16.17 -4.46 -25.17
CA GLU A 847 15.70 -4.02 -26.49
C GLU A 847 14.63 -2.93 -26.32
N PRO A 848 15.02 -1.65 -26.14
CA PRO A 848 14.12 -0.60 -25.69
C PRO A 848 12.89 -0.43 -26.58
N ILE A 849 13.07 -0.43 -27.91
CA ILE A 849 11.97 -0.24 -28.87
C ILE A 849 10.89 -1.33 -28.80
N ARG A 850 11.26 -2.53 -28.33
CA ARG A 850 10.33 -3.66 -28.14
C ARG A 850 9.79 -3.74 -26.72
N GLN A 851 10.60 -3.40 -25.71
CA GLN A 851 10.28 -3.64 -24.31
C GLN A 851 9.70 -2.44 -23.58
N TYR A 852 10.06 -1.21 -23.98
CA TYR A 852 9.69 0.00 -23.24
C TYR A 852 8.45 0.65 -23.85
N ARG A 853 7.58 1.14 -22.98
CA ARG A 853 6.36 1.87 -23.33
C ARG A 853 6.16 3.03 -22.37
N HIS A 854 5.89 4.21 -22.90
CA HIS A 854 5.46 5.35 -22.11
C HIS A 854 3.93 5.32 -21.94
N SER A 855 3.43 5.86 -20.82
CA SER A 855 2.00 5.93 -20.51
C SER A 855 1.17 6.72 -21.53
N THR A 856 1.82 7.52 -22.37
CA THR A 856 1.18 8.27 -23.47
C THR A 856 1.36 7.61 -24.84
N ASP A 857 2.03 6.46 -24.92
CA ASP A 857 2.14 5.72 -26.19
C ASP A 857 0.81 5.02 -26.48
N VAL A 858 0.14 5.45 -27.55
CA VAL A 858 -1.12 4.86 -28.04
C VAL A 858 -0.89 3.86 -29.18
N ASP A 859 0.28 3.92 -29.81
CA ASP A 859 0.71 3.15 -30.98
C ASP A 859 2.08 2.49 -30.73
N ASP A 860 2.41 1.46 -31.50
CA ASP A 860 3.74 0.82 -31.40
C ASP A 860 4.82 1.79 -31.91
N PRO A 861 5.85 2.14 -31.10
CA PRO A 861 6.90 3.05 -31.53
C PRO A 861 7.58 2.64 -32.86
N ARG A 862 7.62 1.34 -33.19
CA ARG A 862 8.20 0.83 -34.44
C ARG A 862 7.47 1.27 -35.70
N THR A 863 6.17 1.57 -35.61
CA THR A 863 5.36 2.01 -36.76
C THR A 863 5.52 3.50 -37.03
N ARG A 864 6.21 4.24 -36.15
CA ARG A 864 6.41 5.68 -36.31
C ARG A 864 7.45 5.98 -37.40
N PRO A 865 7.32 7.12 -38.11
CA PRO A 865 8.39 7.64 -38.98
C PRO A 865 9.73 7.72 -38.24
N LEU A 866 10.84 7.54 -38.96
CA LEU A 866 12.19 7.44 -38.36
C LEU A 866 12.48 8.59 -37.39
N LEU A 867 12.21 9.84 -37.77
CA LEU A 867 12.44 11.00 -36.90
C LEU A 867 11.65 10.95 -35.59
N LYS A 868 10.40 10.47 -35.63
CA LYS A 868 9.58 10.28 -34.41
C LYS A 868 10.10 9.12 -33.55
N ARG A 869 10.66 8.07 -34.17
CA ARG A 869 11.33 6.98 -33.46
C ARG A 869 12.61 7.44 -32.77
N VAL A 870 13.42 8.25 -33.46
CA VAL A 870 14.63 8.85 -32.90
C VAL A 870 14.29 9.73 -31.71
N TYR A 871 13.27 10.60 -31.84
CA TYR A 871 12.80 11.41 -30.72
C TYR A 871 12.34 10.55 -29.53
N TRP A 872 11.52 9.51 -29.79
CA TRP A 872 11.05 8.59 -28.76
C TRP A 872 12.20 7.85 -28.06
N ALA A 873 13.20 7.39 -28.82
CA ALA A 873 14.41 6.79 -28.27
C ALA A 873 15.24 7.79 -27.45
N GLY A 874 15.31 9.05 -27.88
CA GLY A 874 15.90 10.15 -27.12
C GLY A 874 15.21 10.38 -25.77
N CYS A 875 13.88 10.28 -25.72
CA CYS A 875 13.13 10.38 -24.47
C CYS A 875 13.52 9.26 -23.47
N ILE A 876 13.87 8.07 -23.94
CA ILE A 876 14.35 6.98 -23.08
C ILE A 876 15.71 7.34 -22.48
N ILE A 877 16.65 7.82 -23.30
CA ILE A 877 18.01 8.19 -22.86
C ILE A 877 17.92 9.24 -21.75
N HIS A 878 17.13 10.29 -21.97
CA HIS A 878 16.95 11.42 -21.03
C HIS A 878 15.86 11.22 -19.96
N SER A 879 15.26 10.02 -19.85
CA SER A 879 14.35 9.65 -18.75
C SER A 879 14.99 8.56 -17.87
N PRO A 880 16.03 8.90 -17.09
CA PRO A 880 16.79 7.94 -16.28
C PRO A 880 15.94 7.26 -15.19
N ARG A 881 14.95 7.99 -14.63
CA ARG A 881 14.02 7.47 -13.62
C ARG A 881 12.76 6.84 -14.22
N GLY A 882 12.63 6.87 -15.55
CA GLY A 882 11.50 6.28 -16.27
C GLY A 882 10.15 6.85 -15.88
N ILE A 883 10.03 8.15 -15.58
CA ILE A 883 8.75 8.75 -15.15
C ILE A 883 7.71 8.54 -16.25
N GLY A 884 6.62 7.83 -15.94
CA GLY A 884 5.59 7.46 -16.90
C GLY A 884 5.93 6.31 -17.83
N TRP A 885 7.11 5.70 -17.70
CA TRP A 885 7.50 4.51 -18.46
C TRP A 885 7.20 3.23 -17.68
N ASN A 886 7.02 2.11 -18.38
CA ASN A 886 6.84 0.79 -17.75
C ASN A 886 8.06 0.30 -16.94
N TYR A 887 9.21 0.97 -17.06
CA TYR A 887 10.41 0.72 -16.25
C TYR A 887 10.63 1.76 -15.14
N GLN A 888 9.61 2.54 -14.77
CA GLN A 888 9.71 3.61 -13.76
C GLN A 888 10.35 3.12 -12.45
N THR A 889 11.30 3.89 -11.93
CA THR A 889 11.96 3.60 -10.66
C THR A 889 10.97 3.65 -9.49
N PRO A 890 11.00 2.70 -8.54
CA PRO A 890 10.09 2.71 -7.39
C PRO A 890 10.44 3.81 -6.37
N HIS A 891 9.46 4.25 -5.58
CA HIS A 891 9.62 5.27 -4.51
C HIS A 891 10.02 6.67 -4.99
N ILE A 892 9.56 7.10 -6.18
CA ILE A 892 9.71 8.49 -6.62
C ILE A 892 8.72 9.42 -5.89
N PRO A 893 9.06 10.71 -5.68
CA PRO A 893 8.09 11.69 -5.21
C PRO A 893 6.86 11.79 -6.12
N GLY A 894 5.71 12.17 -5.54
CA GLY A 894 4.45 12.28 -6.28
C GLY A 894 4.51 13.25 -7.46
N ARG A 895 3.70 12.98 -8.49
CA ARG A 895 3.59 13.85 -9.67
C ARG A 895 3.01 15.20 -9.28
N LEU A 896 3.55 16.27 -9.88
CA LEU A 896 3.10 17.63 -9.60
C LEU A 896 1.89 18.00 -10.46
N THR A 897 0.91 18.65 -9.84
CA THR A 897 -0.33 19.14 -10.47
C THR A 897 -0.36 20.66 -10.66
N LEU A 898 0.81 21.31 -10.55
CA LEU A 898 0.95 22.76 -10.73
C LEU A 898 0.61 23.17 -12.17
N LYS A 899 -0.09 24.30 -12.34
CA LYS A 899 -0.28 24.94 -13.65
C LYS A 899 1.08 25.33 -14.25
N ARG A 900 1.20 25.30 -15.59
CA ARG A 900 2.45 25.56 -16.35
C ARG A 900 3.24 26.77 -15.85
N GLY A 901 2.62 27.95 -15.75
CA GLY A 901 3.31 29.17 -15.29
C GLY A 901 3.78 29.09 -13.84
N ALA A 902 2.96 28.56 -12.93
CA ALA A 902 3.32 28.39 -11.52
C ALA A 902 4.44 27.36 -11.34
N PHE A 903 4.45 26.29 -12.15
CA PHE A 903 5.51 25.30 -12.18
C PHE A 903 6.84 25.94 -12.61
N ILE A 904 6.86 26.69 -13.71
CA ILE A 904 8.08 27.33 -14.23
C ILE A 904 8.66 28.28 -13.17
N VAL A 905 7.84 29.17 -12.61
CA VAL A 905 8.29 30.09 -11.54
C VAL A 905 8.81 29.32 -10.34
N SER A 906 8.10 28.28 -9.89
CA SER A 906 8.55 27.46 -8.76
C SER A 906 9.89 26.77 -9.04
N ARG A 907 10.12 26.27 -10.27
CA ARG A 907 11.36 25.60 -10.64
C ARG A 907 12.52 26.57 -10.75
N VAL A 908 12.30 27.75 -11.32
CA VAL A 908 13.31 28.83 -11.37
C VAL A 908 13.69 29.28 -9.96
N LEU A 909 12.71 29.55 -9.08
CA LEU A 909 13.00 29.94 -7.69
C LEU A 909 13.76 28.86 -6.92
N ARG A 910 13.43 27.58 -7.14
CA ARG A 910 14.17 26.47 -6.53
C ARG A 910 15.57 26.30 -7.12
N ALA A 911 15.77 26.60 -8.42
CA ALA A 911 17.09 26.63 -9.03
C ALA A 911 17.95 27.77 -8.43
N VAL A 912 17.38 28.96 -8.23
CA VAL A 912 18.03 30.06 -7.51
C VAL A 912 18.37 29.66 -6.07
N GLY A 913 17.45 28.99 -5.37
CA GLY A 913 17.74 28.44 -4.04
C GLY A 913 18.90 27.44 -4.05
N SER A 914 18.96 26.54 -5.03
CA SER A 914 20.11 25.65 -5.20
C SER A 914 21.40 26.40 -5.50
N PHE A 915 21.35 27.43 -6.34
CA PHE A 915 22.49 28.30 -6.64
C PHE A 915 23.05 28.93 -5.36
N LEU A 916 22.20 29.49 -4.49
CA LEU A 916 22.62 30.07 -3.21
C LEU A 916 23.21 29.03 -2.25
N ILE A 917 22.72 27.78 -2.28
CA ILE A 917 23.29 26.69 -1.48
C ILE A 917 24.70 26.34 -1.97
N ILE A 918 24.90 26.22 -3.29
CA ILE A 918 26.23 25.99 -3.87
C ILE A 918 27.15 27.15 -3.49
N ASP A 919 26.66 28.39 -3.60
CA ASP A 919 27.42 29.59 -3.29
C ASP A 919 27.88 29.62 -1.83
N ALA A 920 26.99 29.30 -0.89
CA ALA A 920 27.31 29.23 0.53
C ALA A 920 28.32 28.11 0.83
N ALA A 921 28.13 26.93 0.24
CA ALA A 921 29.03 25.79 0.39
C ALA A 921 30.42 26.08 -0.17
N GLN A 922 30.51 26.66 -1.36
CA GLN A 922 31.78 27.07 -1.96
C GLN A 922 32.45 28.17 -1.17
N THR A 923 31.71 29.15 -0.67
CA THR A 923 32.26 30.19 0.21
C THR A 923 32.93 29.54 1.41
N PHE A 924 32.25 28.61 2.08
CA PHE A 924 32.83 27.86 3.19
C PHE A 924 34.09 27.09 2.78
N ILE A 925 34.06 26.37 1.66
CA ILE A 925 35.20 25.58 1.16
C ILE A 925 36.41 26.49 0.87
N HIS A 926 36.21 27.59 0.15
CA HIS A 926 37.27 28.54 -0.21
C HIS A 926 37.86 29.29 0.98
N THR A 927 37.05 29.55 2.01
CA THR A 927 37.53 30.17 3.25
C THR A 927 38.17 29.20 4.23
N ASN A 928 38.05 27.89 3.99
CA ASN A 928 38.63 26.87 4.85
C ASN A 928 40.08 26.58 4.42
N PRO A 929 41.10 26.88 5.26
CA PRO A 929 42.51 26.72 4.91
C PRO A 929 42.90 25.30 4.48
N LEU A 930 42.15 24.28 4.91
CA LEU A 930 42.40 22.88 4.53
C LEU A 930 42.21 22.63 3.02
N PHE A 931 41.41 23.45 2.34
CA PHE A 931 41.03 23.24 0.94
C PHE A 931 41.65 24.27 -0.02
N SER A 932 42.25 25.34 0.53
CA SER A 932 42.78 26.49 -0.21
C SER A 932 44.31 26.63 -0.12
N GLY A 933 45.02 25.59 0.33
CA GLY A 933 46.48 25.58 0.49
C GLY A 933 47.25 25.34 -0.82
N SER A 934 48.58 25.46 -0.74
CA SER A 934 49.52 25.09 -1.81
C SER A 934 49.45 23.59 -2.13
N ALA A 935 49.97 23.18 -3.30
CA ALA A 935 49.94 21.77 -3.73
C ALA A 935 50.59 20.80 -2.70
N ALA A 936 51.66 21.24 -2.02
CA ALA A 936 52.32 20.46 -0.97
C ALA A 936 51.49 20.36 0.33
N GLU A 937 50.73 21.41 0.67
CA GLU A 937 49.82 21.40 1.82
C GLU A 937 48.59 20.51 1.56
N LEU A 938 48.10 20.50 0.32
CA LEU A 938 46.93 19.71 -0.08
C LEU A 938 47.22 18.20 -0.15
N GLU A 939 48.47 17.79 -0.41
CA GLU A 939 48.84 16.36 -0.54
C GLU A 939 48.55 15.54 0.72
N ASN A 940 48.74 16.16 1.89
CA ASN A 940 48.46 15.56 3.20
C ASN A 940 47.13 16.01 3.81
N ALA A 941 46.33 16.78 3.08
CA ALA A 941 45.04 17.26 3.58
C ALA A 941 44.07 16.09 3.77
N SER A 942 43.39 16.13 4.93
CA SER A 942 42.30 15.22 5.25
C SER A 942 41.32 15.91 6.17
N ILE A 943 40.02 15.77 5.89
CA ILE A 943 38.98 16.32 6.76
C ILE A 943 38.89 15.61 8.11
N THR A 944 39.55 14.45 8.27
CA THR A 944 39.58 13.75 9.56
C THR A 944 40.48 14.43 10.57
N SER A 945 41.38 15.34 10.14
CA SER A 945 42.30 16.06 11.02
C SER A 945 41.66 17.23 11.80
N GLN A 946 40.53 17.77 11.35
CA GLN A 946 39.92 19.00 11.91
C GLN A 946 38.95 18.74 13.10
N GLY A 947 38.89 17.52 13.64
CA GLY A 947 37.96 17.15 14.70
C GLY A 947 36.51 16.94 14.22
N ILE A 948 35.64 16.41 15.10
CA ILE A 948 34.30 15.95 14.72
C ILE A 948 33.40 17.07 14.19
N LEU A 949 33.38 18.24 14.83
CA LEU A 949 32.47 19.33 14.46
C LEU A 949 32.80 19.88 13.06
N TYR A 950 34.06 20.22 12.79
CA TYR A 950 34.49 20.68 11.48
C TYR A 950 34.35 19.58 10.42
N ARG A 951 34.61 18.31 10.76
CA ARG A 951 34.35 17.20 9.83
C ARG A 951 32.88 17.13 9.41
N CYS A 952 31.93 17.39 10.32
CA CYS A 952 30.51 17.48 9.97
C CYS A 952 30.25 18.63 9.00
N LEU A 953 30.77 19.83 9.30
CA LEU A 953 30.59 21.01 8.45
C LEU A 953 31.23 20.82 7.06
N ASN A 954 32.42 20.22 7.00
CA ASN A 954 33.11 19.86 5.77
C ASN A 954 32.26 18.90 4.93
N ILE A 955 31.73 17.83 5.54
CA ILE A 955 30.86 16.89 4.83
C ILE A 955 29.60 17.59 4.31
N ILE A 956 28.96 18.43 5.12
CA ILE A 956 27.77 19.19 4.71
C ILE A 956 28.09 20.11 3.54
N ALA A 957 29.17 20.89 3.60
CA ALA A 957 29.55 21.81 2.53
C ALA A 957 29.89 21.04 1.25
N TRP A 958 30.79 20.06 1.33
CA TRP A 958 31.23 19.27 0.17
C TRP A 958 30.08 18.48 -0.46
N MET A 959 29.10 18.00 0.31
CA MET A 959 27.96 17.25 -0.22
C MET A 959 26.80 18.13 -0.68
N SER A 960 26.68 19.34 -0.14
CA SER A 960 25.69 20.31 -0.60
C SER A 960 25.95 20.71 -2.04
N THR A 961 27.22 20.80 -2.45
CA THR A 961 27.63 21.15 -3.82
C THR A 961 27.08 20.19 -4.89
N PRO A 962 27.42 18.88 -4.93
CA PRO A 962 26.88 17.96 -5.92
C PRO A 962 25.36 17.77 -5.76
N HIS A 963 24.83 17.79 -4.53
CA HIS A 963 23.40 17.69 -4.29
C HIS A 963 22.61 18.87 -4.90
N ALA A 964 23.02 20.10 -4.61
CA ALA A 964 22.39 21.30 -5.13
C ALA A 964 22.65 21.49 -6.63
N GLY A 965 23.83 21.09 -7.12
CA GLY A 965 24.19 21.10 -8.54
C GLY A 965 23.24 20.27 -9.39
N VAL A 966 23.03 19.00 -9.03
CA VAL A 966 22.06 18.11 -9.71
C VAL A 966 20.64 18.68 -9.63
N ARG A 967 20.23 19.23 -8.47
CA ARG A 967 18.91 19.87 -8.33
C ARG A 967 18.76 21.08 -9.24
N MET A 968 19.76 21.95 -9.29
CA MET A 968 19.75 23.16 -10.10
C MET A 968 19.58 22.82 -11.57
N GLN A 969 20.42 21.93 -12.09
CA GLN A 969 20.34 21.44 -13.47
C GLN A 969 18.97 20.81 -13.77
N TYR A 970 18.50 19.92 -12.89
CA TYR A 970 17.20 19.28 -13.05
C TYR A 970 16.04 20.29 -13.08
N TYR A 971 16.06 21.30 -12.20
CA TYR A 971 15.03 22.33 -12.15
C TYR A 971 15.07 23.25 -13.36
N LEU A 972 16.25 23.68 -13.82
CA LEU A 972 16.40 24.48 -15.03
C LEU A 972 15.92 23.72 -16.26
N ILE A 973 16.36 22.48 -16.46
CA ILE A 973 15.92 21.64 -17.57
C ILE A 973 14.40 21.44 -17.50
N SER A 974 13.84 21.12 -16.34
CA SER A 974 12.38 20.94 -16.20
C SER A 974 11.60 22.21 -16.52
N ALA A 975 12.10 23.38 -16.11
CA ALA A 975 11.48 24.66 -16.39
C ALA A 975 11.50 24.95 -17.89
N ILE A 976 12.64 24.74 -18.55
CA ILE A 976 12.80 24.93 -19.99
C ILE A 976 11.94 23.94 -20.77
N SER A 977 11.96 22.65 -20.45
CA SER A 977 11.18 21.63 -21.14
C SER A 977 9.66 21.87 -21.03
N VAL A 978 9.17 22.32 -19.88
CA VAL A 978 7.75 22.70 -19.70
C VAL A 978 7.44 24.06 -20.35
N ALA A 979 8.39 25.00 -20.36
CA ALA A 979 8.25 26.28 -21.05
C ALA A 979 8.20 26.11 -22.57
N LEU A 980 8.93 25.17 -23.14
CA LEU A 980 8.91 24.84 -24.57
C LEU A 980 7.76 23.91 -24.97
N GLY A 981 7.00 23.37 -24.01
CA GLY A 981 5.89 22.44 -24.29
C GLY A 981 6.35 21.02 -24.65
N LEU A 982 7.62 20.69 -24.42
CA LEU A 982 8.18 19.35 -24.67
C LEU A 982 7.74 18.32 -23.63
N SER A 983 7.23 18.77 -22.49
CA SER A 983 6.78 17.93 -21.37
C SER A 983 5.80 18.67 -20.47
N THR A 984 5.15 17.95 -19.56
CA THR A 984 4.20 18.50 -18.59
C THR A 984 4.81 18.59 -17.18
N PRO A 985 4.27 19.43 -16.28
CA PRO A 985 4.69 19.46 -14.88
C PRO A 985 4.69 18.09 -14.17
N ALA A 986 3.81 17.18 -14.58
CA ALA A 986 3.66 15.85 -14.01
C ALA A 986 4.85 14.91 -14.32
N ASP A 987 5.62 15.20 -15.38
CA ASP A 987 6.77 14.42 -15.82
C ASP A 987 8.03 14.71 -15.01
N TRP A 988 8.00 15.77 -14.18
CA TRP A 988 9.15 16.28 -13.45
C TRP A 988 8.93 16.28 -11.93
N PRO A 989 8.71 15.12 -11.26
CA PRO A 989 8.72 15.05 -9.80
C PRO A 989 10.11 15.41 -9.25
N ASP A 990 10.19 15.81 -7.97
CA ASP A 990 11.47 16.20 -7.38
C ASP A 990 12.54 15.10 -7.54
N PRO A 991 13.81 15.47 -7.82
CA PRO A 991 14.86 14.48 -8.11
C PRO A 991 15.22 13.63 -6.88
N TYR A 992 15.08 14.18 -5.67
CA TYR A 992 15.39 13.54 -4.39
C TYR A 992 14.13 13.14 -3.62
N GLY A 993 14.24 12.11 -2.78
CA GLY A 993 13.20 11.69 -1.84
C GLY A 993 13.13 12.55 -0.57
N LYS A 994 12.37 12.10 0.43
CA LYS A 994 12.24 12.81 1.71
C LYS A 994 13.43 12.48 2.62
N TRP A 995 14.04 13.51 3.21
CA TRP A 995 15.10 13.34 4.21
C TRP A 995 14.64 12.59 5.47
N SER A 996 13.34 12.61 5.79
CA SER A 996 12.75 11.80 6.87
C SER A 996 12.94 10.30 6.69
N ASP A 997 13.19 9.84 5.45
CA ASP A 997 13.32 8.43 5.13
C ASP A 997 14.78 7.95 5.27
N ALA A 998 15.74 8.87 5.45
CA ALA A 998 17.19 8.60 5.49
C ALA A 998 17.72 8.04 6.82
N TYR A 999 16.89 7.36 7.61
CA TYR A 999 17.27 6.76 8.88
C TYR A 999 17.94 5.38 8.72
N THR A 1000 18.24 4.95 7.49
CA THR A 1000 19.07 3.78 7.20
C THR A 1000 19.97 4.08 6.00
N VAL A 1001 21.17 3.50 5.93
CA VAL A 1001 22.10 3.72 4.80
C VAL A 1001 21.45 3.20 3.51
N ARG A 1002 20.69 2.10 3.61
CA ARG A 1002 19.87 1.58 2.51
C ARG A 1002 18.86 2.59 2.00
N ASN A 1003 18.13 3.26 2.88
CA ASN A 1003 17.13 4.25 2.47
C ASN A 1003 17.76 5.55 1.99
N LEU A 1004 18.88 5.97 2.58
CA LEU A 1004 19.62 7.14 2.12
C LEU A 1004 19.93 7.02 0.63
N TRP A 1005 20.56 5.92 0.20
CA TRP A 1005 20.92 5.71 -1.21
C TRP A 1005 19.75 5.22 -2.07
N GLY A 1006 18.83 4.43 -1.50
CA GLY A 1006 17.76 3.74 -2.23
C GLY A 1006 16.43 4.51 -2.32
N ARG A 1007 16.22 5.54 -1.50
CA ARG A 1007 14.97 6.31 -1.42
C ARG A 1007 15.21 7.83 -1.40
N THR A 1008 16.19 8.31 -0.63
CA THR A 1008 16.40 9.74 -0.41
C THR A 1008 17.25 10.39 -1.50
N TRP A 1009 18.34 9.75 -1.93
CA TRP A 1009 19.22 10.27 -2.97
C TRP A 1009 18.56 10.27 -4.36
N HIS A 1010 19.15 10.89 -5.39
CA HIS A 1010 18.45 11.24 -6.64
C HIS A 1010 17.98 10.06 -7.52
N GLN A 1011 18.44 8.83 -7.28
CA GLN A 1011 18.08 7.60 -8.01
C GLN A 1011 18.20 7.63 -9.56
N MET A 1012 18.86 8.62 -10.16
CA MET A 1012 18.96 8.76 -11.63
C MET A 1012 19.75 7.61 -12.28
N MET A 1013 20.65 6.98 -11.54
CA MET A 1013 21.49 5.90 -12.06
C MET A 1013 20.81 4.53 -11.97
N ARG A 1014 19.68 4.44 -11.24
CA ARG A 1014 19.11 3.16 -10.79
C ARG A 1014 18.76 2.19 -11.91
N ARG A 1015 18.43 2.69 -13.10
CA ARG A 1015 18.08 1.88 -14.28
C ARG A 1015 19.20 0.91 -14.65
N TYR A 1016 20.37 1.42 -15.02
CA TYR A 1016 21.47 0.56 -15.45
C TYR A 1016 22.11 -0.19 -14.27
N LEU A 1017 22.17 0.42 -13.07
CA LEU A 1017 22.68 -0.26 -11.87
C LEU A 1017 21.89 -1.54 -11.56
N SER A 1018 20.56 -1.45 -11.54
CA SER A 1018 19.70 -2.60 -11.23
C SER A 1018 19.71 -3.64 -12.35
N SER A 1019 19.79 -3.20 -13.60
CA SER A 1019 19.80 -4.10 -14.76
C SER A 1019 21.07 -4.94 -14.82
N ILE A 1020 22.23 -4.31 -14.66
CA ILE A 1020 23.53 -5.00 -14.64
C ILE A 1020 23.60 -5.97 -13.47
N GLY A 1021 23.14 -5.57 -12.27
CA GLY A 1021 23.05 -6.47 -11.12
C GLY A 1021 22.22 -7.73 -11.39
N LYS A 1022 21.07 -7.59 -12.06
CA LYS A 1022 20.22 -8.74 -12.44
C LYS A 1022 20.91 -9.67 -13.44
N VAL A 1023 21.62 -9.11 -14.42
CA VAL A 1023 22.40 -9.90 -15.40
C VAL A 1023 23.50 -10.67 -14.68
N VAL A 1024 24.25 -10.05 -13.78
CA VAL A 1024 25.32 -10.73 -13.03
C VAL A 1024 24.77 -11.88 -12.19
N VAL A 1025 23.65 -11.67 -11.48
CA VAL A 1025 22.96 -12.75 -10.74
C VAL A 1025 22.54 -13.90 -11.64
N GLN A 1026 22.00 -13.58 -12.82
CA GLN A 1026 21.57 -14.59 -13.78
C GLN A 1026 22.76 -15.39 -14.34
N VAL A 1027 23.88 -14.72 -14.65
CA VAL A 1027 25.10 -15.37 -15.15
C VAL A 1027 25.76 -16.22 -14.06
N ALA A 1028 25.74 -15.76 -12.81
CA ALA A 1028 26.25 -16.50 -11.66
C ALA A 1028 25.36 -17.70 -11.26
N GLY A 1029 24.18 -17.88 -11.88
CA GLY A 1029 23.27 -18.97 -11.57
C GLY A 1029 22.60 -18.86 -10.19
N PHE A 1030 22.58 -17.66 -9.58
CA PHE A 1030 21.96 -17.48 -8.27
C PHE A 1030 20.44 -17.48 -8.36
N GLU A 1031 19.81 -18.28 -7.50
CA GLU A 1031 18.35 -18.38 -7.43
C GLU A 1031 17.71 -17.04 -7.04
N LYS A 1032 16.66 -16.64 -7.77
CA LYS A 1032 15.96 -15.36 -7.55
C LYS A 1032 15.27 -15.35 -6.19
N GLY A 1033 15.45 -14.27 -5.44
CA GLY A 1033 14.82 -14.08 -4.14
C GLY A 1033 15.66 -14.55 -2.95
N THR A 1034 16.84 -15.14 -3.20
CA THR A 1034 17.81 -15.48 -2.15
C THR A 1034 18.55 -14.25 -1.63
N TRP A 1035 19.15 -14.37 -0.43
CA TRP A 1035 19.99 -13.32 0.16
C TRP A 1035 21.25 -13.06 -0.70
N ILE A 1036 21.85 -14.13 -1.25
CA ILE A 1036 22.99 -14.05 -2.17
C ILE A 1036 22.60 -13.23 -3.40
N SER A 1037 21.50 -13.59 -4.08
CA SER A 1037 21.01 -12.84 -5.24
C SER A 1037 20.76 -11.35 -4.94
N SER A 1038 20.25 -11.04 -3.74
CA SER A 1038 19.95 -9.67 -3.32
C SER A 1038 21.20 -8.85 -3.02
N TYR A 1039 22.17 -9.42 -2.29
CA TYR A 1039 23.42 -8.71 -1.97
C TYR A 1039 24.38 -8.66 -3.15
N THR A 1040 24.41 -9.66 -4.03
CA THR A 1040 25.16 -9.56 -5.29
C THR A 1040 24.66 -8.37 -6.12
N GLN A 1041 23.35 -8.20 -6.27
CA GLN A 1041 22.78 -7.02 -6.94
C GLN A 1041 23.18 -5.70 -6.26
N LEU A 1042 23.20 -5.67 -4.93
CA LEU A 1042 23.62 -4.50 -4.15
C LEU A 1042 25.09 -4.15 -4.41
N PHE A 1043 26.01 -5.12 -4.27
CA PHE A 1043 27.44 -4.92 -4.50
C PHE A 1043 27.74 -4.54 -5.94
N VAL A 1044 27.12 -5.20 -6.92
CA VAL A 1044 27.25 -4.85 -8.34
C VAL A 1044 26.74 -3.43 -8.60
N GLY A 1045 25.62 -3.04 -7.98
CA GLY A 1045 25.10 -1.69 -8.10
C GLY A 1045 26.08 -0.62 -7.62
N PHE A 1046 26.69 -0.80 -6.45
CA PHE A 1046 27.70 0.13 -5.94
C PHE A 1046 29.03 0.06 -6.68
N PHE A 1047 29.42 -1.13 -7.16
CA PHE A 1047 30.59 -1.31 -8.02
C PHE A 1047 30.45 -0.52 -9.31
N VAL A 1048 29.34 -0.68 -10.04
CA VAL A 1048 29.07 0.05 -11.28
C VAL A 1048 28.98 1.55 -11.02
N SER A 1049 28.39 1.98 -9.90
CA SER A 1049 28.40 3.39 -9.49
C SER A 1049 29.83 3.90 -9.28
N GLY A 1050 30.69 3.14 -8.60
CA GLY A 1050 32.09 3.49 -8.39
C GLY A 1050 32.85 3.61 -9.71
N VAL A 1051 32.75 2.61 -10.58
CA VAL A 1051 33.40 2.64 -11.91
C VAL A 1051 32.92 3.84 -12.73
N MET A 1052 31.64 4.18 -12.68
CA MET A 1052 31.12 5.35 -13.39
C MET A 1052 31.79 6.65 -12.92
N HIS A 1053 31.95 6.85 -11.61
CA HIS A 1053 32.62 8.04 -11.08
C HIS A 1053 34.14 8.01 -11.29
N SER A 1054 34.75 6.83 -11.45
CA SER A 1054 36.16 6.70 -11.85
C SER A 1054 36.46 7.34 -13.22
N PHE A 1055 35.47 7.49 -14.11
CA PHE A 1055 35.64 8.26 -15.34
C PHE A 1055 35.85 9.74 -15.04
N GLY A 1056 35.15 10.27 -14.03
CA GLY A 1056 35.38 11.61 -13.47
C GLY A 1056 36.80 11.72 -12.92
N ASP A 1057 37.24 10.76 -12.11
CA ASP A 1057 38.60 10.76 -11.57
C ASP A 1057 39.66 10.78 -12.67
N ALA A 1058 39.51 9.94 -13.71
CA ALA A 1058 40.43 9.91 -14.85
C ALA A 1058 40.48 11.23 -15.62
N MET A 1059 39.34 11.91 -15.77
CA MET A 1059 39.29 13.20 -16.45
C MET A 1059 39.85 14.35 -15.60
N VAL A 1060 39.81 14.27 -14.26
CA VAL A 1060 40.58 15.18 -13.38
C VAL A 1060 42.08 14.97 -13.60
N GLY A 1061 42.49 13.71 -13.68
CA GLY A 1061 43.85 13.32 -14.04
C GLY A 1061 44.00 11.81 -14.00
N ARG A 1062 44.69 11.23 -14.99
CA ARG A 1062 44.80 9.77 -15.14
C ARG A 1062 45.33 9.06 -13.89
N LYS A 1063 46.23 9.70 -13.13
CA LYS A 1063 46.76 9.18 -11.86
C LYS A 1063 45.71 9.02 -10.75
N TYR A 1064 44.57 9.71 -10.86
CA TYR A 1064 43.48 9.63 -9.89
C TYR A 1064 42.44 8.57 -10.25
N PHE A 1065 42.56 7.86 -11.38
CA PHE A 1065 41.57 6.87 -11.80
C PHE A 1065 41.23 5.88 -10.67
N GLY A 1066 39.96 5.87 -10.25
CA GLY A 1066 39.48 5.00 -9.17
C GLY A 1066 39.63 5.57 -7.76
N ALA A 1067 40.10 6.80 -7.59
CA ALA A 1067 40.22 7.46 -6.29
C ALA A 1067 38.88 7.58 -5.55
N SER A 1068 37.78 7.78 -6.28
CA SER A 1068 36.43 7.84 -5.68
C SER A 1068 35.80 6.46 -5.45
N PHE A 1069 36.33 5.39 -6.04
CA PHE A 1069 35.75 4.05 -6.02
C PHE A 1069 35.56 3.47 -4.59
N PRO A 1070 36.54 3.57 -3.66
CA PRO A 1070 36.40 3.05 -2.30
C PRO A 1070 35.18 3.59 -1.56
N PHE A 1071 34.85 4.88 -1.75
CA PHE A 1071 33.67 5.50 -1.14
C PHE A 1071 32.37 4.81 -1.56
N PHE A 1072 32.23 4.43 -2.83
CA PHE A 1072 31.01 3.82 -3.34
C PHE A 1072 30.87 2.37 -2.87
N ILE A 1073 31.93 1.55 -2.99
CA ILE A 1073 31.83 0.12 -2.68
C ILE A 1073 31.57 -0.13 -1.19
N VAL A 1074 32.12 0.71 -0.30
CA VAL A 1074 31.94 0.55 1.14
C VAL A 1074 30.49 0.79 1.58
N GLN A 1075 29.68 1.53 0.80
CA GLN A 1075 28.25 1.71 1.11
C GLN A 1075 27.47 0.39 1.03
N ALA A 1076 27.86 -0.52 0.13
CA ALA A 1076 27.23 -1.84 0.03
C ALA A 1076 27.51 -2.65 1.31
N ALA A 1077 28.75 -2.63 1.80
CA ALA A 1077 29.14 -3.31 3.04
C ALA A 1077 28.38 -2.76 4.25
N ALA A 1078 28.20 -1.43 4.33
CA ALA A 1078 27.44 -0.79 5.40
C ALA A 1078 25.97 -1.24 5.43
N ILE A 1079 25.35 -1.37 4.25
CA ILE A 1079 23.97 -1.83 4.12
C ILE A 1079 23.85 -3.29 4.56
N VAL A 1080 24.82 -4.15 4.22
CA VAL A 1080 24.81 -5.55 4.68
C VAL A 1080 24.98 -5.63 6.19
N ALA A 1081 25.92 -4.86 6.77
CA ALA A 1081 26.11 -4.80 8.22
C ALA A 1081 24.84 -4.30 8.94
N GLU A 1082 24.21 -3.25 8.42
CA GLU A 1082 22.93 -2.73 8.89
C GLU A 1082 21.83 -3.79 8.87
N ASP A 1083 21.66 -4.51 7.76
CA ASP A 1083 20.64 -5.56 7.63
C ASP A 1083 20.89 -6.73 8.60
N ILE A 1084 22.16 -7.12 8.82
CA ILE A 1084 22.53 -8.16 9.79
C ILE A 1084 22.15 -7.73 11.21
N VAL A 1085 22.42 -6.48 11.60
CA VAL A 1085 22.05 -5.97 12.94
C VAL A 1085 20.53 -5.93 13.10
N ILE A 1086 19.79 -5.51 12.07
CA ILE A 1086 18.32 -5.48 12.08
C ILE A 1086 17.73 -6.91 12.17
N ASP A 1087 18.35 -7.89 11.53
CA ASP A 1087 17.93 -9.29 11.61
C ASP A 1087 18.21 -9.88 13.00
N LEU A 1088 19.44 -9.74 13.51
CA LEU A 1088 19.84 -10.24 14.83
C LEU A 1088 18.98 -9.67 15.97
N THR A 1089 18.72 -8.36 15.94
CA THR A 1089 17.83 -7.71 16.92
C THR A 1089 16.38 -8.20 16.81
N GLY A 1090 15.94 -8.57 15.60
CA GLY A 1090 14.68 -9.25 15.36
C GLY A 1090 14.62 -10.64 15.99
N ARG A 1091 15.64 -11.47 15.77
CA ARG A 1091 15.73 -12.83 16.31
C ARG A 1091 15.79 -12.87 17.82
N TRP A 1092 16.43 -11.88 18.44
CA TRP A 1092 16.50 -11.76 19.91
C TRP A 1092 15.24 -11.16 20.55
N GLY A 1093 14.20 -10.82 19.77
CA GLY A 1093 12.95 -10.26 20.30
C GLY A 1093 13.11 -8.87 20.94
N ARG A 1094 14.24 -8.18 20.70
CA ARG A 1094 14.60 -6.91 21.33
C ARG A 1094 14.41 -5.71 20.40
N ARG A 1095 13.43 -5.74 19.49
CA ARG A 1095 13.18 -4.61 18.60
C ARG A 1095 12.69 -3.39 19.40
N PRO A 1096 13.40 -2.24 19.35
CA PRO A 1096 12.96 -1.03 20.02
C PRO A 1096 11.63 -0.52 19.46
N SER A 1097 10.97 0.38 20.18
CA SER A 1097 9.80 1.09 19.64
C SER A 1097 10.15 1.82 18.34
N THR A 1098 9.16 2.00 17.45
CA THR A 1098 9.37 2.61 16.13
C THR A 1098 10.10 3.97 16.20
N LYS A 1099 9.78 4.80 17.20
CA LYS A 1099 10.46 6.09 17.42
C LYS A 1099 11.93 5.94 17.77
N VAL A 1100 12.26 4.97 18.64
CA VAL A 1100 13.64 4.70 19.05
C VAL A 1100 14.44 4.12 17.89
N SER A 1101 13.85 3.22 17.10
CA SER A 1101 14.47 2.72 15.86
C SER A 1101 14.78 3.83 14.86
N PHE A 1102 13.91 4.84 14.71
CA PHE A 1102 14.20 6.00 13.87
C PHE A 1102 15.40 6.80 14.39
N ILE A 1103 15.47 7.09 15.70
CA ILE A 1103 16.56 7.86 16.30
C ILE A 1103 17.90 7.12 16.14
N ILE A 1104 17.92 5.83 16.49
CA ILE A 1104 19.11 4.97 16.33
C ILE A 1104 19.54 4.91 14.87
N GLY A 1105 18.56 4.77 13.96
CA GLY A 1105 18.83 4.75 12.53
C GLY A 1105 19.46 6.04 12.01
N PHE A 1106 18.94 7.22 12.39
CA PHE A 1106 19.56 8.50 12.02
C PHE A 1106 20.96 8.66 12.62
N ALA A 1107 21.17 8.23 13.86
CA ALA A 1107 22.49 8.24 14.49
C ALA A 1107 23.46 7.33 13.71
N TRP A 1108 23.03 6.14 13.30
CA TRP A 1108 23.82 5.23 12.49
C TRP A 1108 24.20 5.84 11.13
N VAL A 1109 23.24 6.40 10.39
CA VAL A 1109 23.53 7.05 9.10
C VAL A 1109 24.49 8.23 9.26
N PHE A 1110 24.32 9.02 10.31
CA PHE A 1110 25.22 10.13 10.64
C PHE A 1110 26.64 9.62 10.94
N THR A 1111 26.79 8.65 11.83
CA THR A 1111 28.09 8.06 12.16
C THR A 1111 28.76 7.42 10.95
N TRP A 1112 27.99 6.67 10.14
CA TRP A 1112 28.50 6.07 8.91
C TRP A 1112 28.95 7.13 7.89
N SER A 1113 28.22 8.25 7.81
CA SER A 1113 28.60 9.38 6.95
C SER A 1113 29.92 10.00 7.44
N MET A 1114 30.10 10.14 8.75
CA MET A 1114 31.37 10.60 9.28
C MET A 1114 32.51 9.69 8.83
N ILE A 1115 32.35 8.38 8.88
CA ILE A 1115 33.38 7.39 8.51
C ILE A 1115 33.67 7.38 7.00
N SER A 1116 32.62 7.35 6.16
CA SER A 1116 32.78 7.05 4.73
C SER A 1116 33.09 8.27 3.86
N PHE A 1117 32.53 9.46 4.13
CA PHE A 1117 32.73 10.63 3.26
C PHE A 1117 34.17 11.15 3.14
N PRO A 1118 35.09 11.00 4.12
CA PRO A 1118 36.50 11.30 3.90
C PRO A 1118 37.11 10.52 2.74
N LEU A 1119 36.67 9.27 2.48
CA LEU A 1119 37.13 8.48 1.33
C LEU A 1119 36.76 9.14 -0.02
N TYR A 1120 35.78 10.04 -0.04
CA TYR A 1120 35.39 10.80 -1.21
C TYR A 1120 36.00 12.22 -1.23
N ILE A 1121 36.08 12.87 -0.07
CA ILE A 1121 36.49 14.28 0.01
C ILE A 1121 38.03 14.41 -0.03
N ASP A 1122 38.76 13.56 0.67
CA ASP A 1122 40.20 13.75 0.87
C ASP A 1122 40.99 13.66 -0.44
N TRP A 1123 40.66 12.69 -1.32
CA TRP A 1123 41.32 12.61 -2.63
C TRP A 1123 40.95 13.81 -3.52
N ALA A 1124 39.70 14.30 -3.44
CA ALA A 1124 39.24 15.45 -4.23
C ALA A 1124 40.00 16.72 -3.79
N VAL A 1125 40.21 16.88 -2.48
CA VAL A 1125 41.03 17.96 -1.91
C VAL A 1125 42.47 17.84 -2.41
N ARG A 1126 43.10 16.66 -2.31
CA ARG A 1126 44.47 16.40 -2.81
C ARG A 1126 44.60 16.64 -4.31
N ALA A 1127 43.55 16.36 -5.06
CA ALA A 1127 43.49 16.63 -6.49
C ALA A 1127 43.30 18.13 -6.81
N GLY A 1128 43.00 18.96 -5.81
CA GLY A 1128 42.84 20.41 -5.94
C GLY A 1128 41.43 20.85 -6.32
N LEU A 1129 40.41 20.01 -6.14
CA LEU A 1129 39.02 20.38 -6.47
C LEU A 1129 38.45 21.43 -5.51
N GLY A 1130 39.02 21.57 -4.31
CA GLY A 1130 38.57 22.55 -3.32
C GLY A 1130 38.77 24.00 -3.78
N GLY A 1131 39.76 24.27 -4.61
CA GLY A 1131 40.07 25.60 -5.14
C GLY A 1131 39.33 25.95 -6.44
N CYS A 1132 38.45 25.08 -6.96
CA CYS A 1132 37.72 25.32 -8.20
C CYS A 1132 36.53 26.27 -8.02
N GLU A 1133 36.23 27.05 -9.06
CA GLU A 1133 35.06 27.92 -9.11
C GLU A 1133 33.94 27.29 -9.94
N LEU A 1134 32.90 26.79 -9.26
CA LEU A 1134 31.73 26.20 -9.88
C LEU A 1134 30.73 27.23 -10.38
N LEU A 1135 30.60 28.36 -9.69
CA LEU A 1135 29.68 29.43 -10.06
C LEU A 1135 30.44 30.59 -10.69
N PRO A 1136 29.91 31.19 -11.76
CA PRO A 1136 30.56 32.35 -12.40
C PRO A 1136 30.48 33.62 -11.53
N VAL A 1137 29.57 33.65 -10.55
CA VAL A 1137 29.36 34.76 -9.62
C VAL A 1137 29.00 34.23 -8.22
N SER A 1138 29.42 34.92 -7.15
CA SER A 1138 29.04 34.63 -5.75
C SER A 1138 28.47 35.88 -5.11
N PRO A 1139 27.13 35.99 -5.04
CA PRO A 1139 26.48 37.00 -4.23
C PRO A 1139 26.94 36.97 -2.76
N ILE A 1140 27.19 35.79 -2.17
CA ILE A 1140 27.56 35.66 -0.76
C ILE A 1140 28.97 36.21 -0.51
N ARG A 1141 29.98 35.83 -1.30
CA ARG A 1141 31.32 36.40 -1.16
C ARG A 1141 31.36 37.88 -1.51
N ALA A 1142 30.58 38.33 -2.49
CA ALA A 1142 30.47 39.75 -2.80
C ALA A 1142 29.89 40.54 -1.61
N LEU A 1143 28.83 40.03 -0.98
CA LEU A 1143 28.24 40.62 0.23
C LEU A 1143 29.19 40.61 1.43
N LEU A 1144 30.01 39.57 1.57
CA LEU A 1144 30.99 39.43 2.65
C LEU A 1144 32.33 40.16 2.37
N GLY A 1145 32.48 40.80 1.20
CA GLY A 1145 33.75 41.43 0.81
C GLY A 1145 34.89 40.44 0.55
N LEU A 1146 34.57 39.18 0.29
CA LEU A 1146 35.51 38.07 0.03
C LEU A 1146 35.67 37.76 -1.47
N TRP A 1147 34.91 38.43 -2.32
CA TRP A 1147 35.00 38.30 -3.78
C TRP A 1147 36.09 39.26 -4.29
N LYS A 1148 37.22 38.71 -4.73
CA LYS A 1148 38.30 39.47 -5.38
C LYS A 1148 38.25 39.30 -6.88
#